data_AF-A0A1H8G342-F1
#
_entry.id   AF-A0A1H8G342-F1
#
_cell.length_a   1.000
_cell.length_b   1.000
_cell.length_c   1.000
_cell.angle_alpha   90.00
_cell.angle_beta   90.00
_cell.angle_gamma   90.00
#
_symmetry.space_group_name_H-M   'P 1'
#
loop_
_entity.id
_entity.type
_entity.pdbx_description
1 polymer ?
#
loop_
_entity_poly.entity_id
_entity_poly.type
_entity_poly.pdbx_seq_one_letter_code
_entity_poly.pdbx_strand_id
1 'polypeptide(L)'
;MRQYLFFLLLFLFNPVLGQKSERQGWYVKDYSEKYARAYFDSSNSLDKIEGIWQSTDGFKYAIEKNVSSAGRIKNKYRIIILESSVNGWEPTEIKGFIDYVSINDVYSMKYYTKASYDGSNLSSENVFLVFENPLLMSFQRLDGVKISLVKLYPKVSKSKEEQNSFYSTPAPQWTGSCVAIGNKLVVTNYHVVENANNLVVSGINGDQSVDYAAEVVLTDKFNDLAVVKVKDYRFNGFNIKYGIKKSVSDIGTNVFVLGYPLTSTMGDDIKLTTGVISSKTGFQGDVSQYQISAPVQPGNSGGPLFDDMGNLIGIVSAKHRGAENVGYAIKLSYLQNLVDSSNEPIELNTFNSISSLPLPEKVKAISPCVLLIKANTVNNSYSKRNEGGYIGRESTEERMSKAQSLLDSANEKYQNGDVDGAYVDACKSVEIYPNPVNHFRKGYLASVLDSIDSVIESIEYCLRHNHRTEVCYEILSSAYVSKGNWEKALEFSEKVIENDRKNITALEISGICKSELGRKDDAISDYIKAIRFDGVIDYNYANIYNNLAYEYMKKSNYTKAKEYIDKSIQHSHMYGNAWDTYGELNYRLGNYDQCIDCMNKSITISKLVKKDSWSGNSFLYRGLARKKIGDVYGAYTDLEISLKKGNEEASFELEKIDKSTIDYNKDESYNKMFATPSLRKNDHQNLSIKGVEVSSECTAIYFQYTNVANSPYGYYTINKDAYIRDKKTGKKLYLLGTENCRISPLVTNIRLGETASFVLYFPSISQKTNEIDFIESDTLKDGWKVLGIKLKK
;
A
#
# COMPACT_ATOMS: atom_id res chain seq x y z
N MET A 1 -17.17 38.55 44.66
CA MET A 1 -18.62 38.39 44.41
C MET A 1 -19.06 39.02 43.06
N ARG A 2 -18.32 38.79 41.95
CA ARG A 2 -18.77 39.20 40.60
C ARG A 2 -18.17 38.41 39.42
N GLN A 3 -17.59 37.22 39.66
CA GLN A 3 -17.10 36.31 38.60
C GLN A 3 -17.61 34.87 38.72
N TYR A 4 -18.45 34.56 39.72
CA TYR A 4 -19.11 33.25 39.87
C TYR A 4 -20.53 33.20 39.27
N LEU A 5 -20.96 34.24 38.54
CA LEU A 5 -22.29 34.33 37.95
C LEU A 5 -22.31 34.15 36.41
N PHE A 6 -21.14 33.96 35.77
CA PHE A 6 -21.06 33.84 34.31
C PHE A 6 -21.07 32.38 33.80
N PHE A 7 -20.96 31.40 34.70
CA PHE A 7 -21.00 29.97 34.35
C PHE A 7 -22.32 29.27 34.70
N LEU A 8 -23.29 29.99 35.30
CA LEU A 8 -24.59 29.43 35.70
C LEU A 8 -25.76 29.85 34.80
N LEU A 9 -25.49 30.46 33.64
CA LEU A 9 -26.49 31.04 32.72
C LEU A 9 -26.29 30.60 31.25
N LEU A 10 -25.82 29.37 31.04
CA LEU A 10 -25.92 28.64 29.76
C LEU A 10 -26.61 27.27 29.91
N PHE A 11 -27.18 27.01 31.09
CA PHE A 11 -28.26 26.05 31.30
C PHE A 11 -29.54 26.86 31.46
N LEU A 12 -30.30 27.02 30.38
CA LEU A 12 -31.78 27.13 30.30
C LEU A 12 -32.18 27.92 29.05
N PHE A 13 -33.09 27.31 28.28
CA PHE A 13 -33.64 27.68 26.96
C PHE A 13 -32.71 27.44 25.77
N ASN A 14 -33.03 26.69 24.71
CA ASN A 14 -34.07 25.74 24.30
C ASN A 14 -33.77 25.53 22.77
N PRO A 15 -34.20 24.46 22.08
CA PRO A 15 -34.95 23.32 22.56
C PRO A 15 -34.38 21.97 22.08
N VAL A 16 -34.85 20.92 22.75
CA VAL A 16 -35.14 19.63 22.12
C VAL A 16 -36.07 19.90 20.93
N LEU A 17 -35.53 20.07 19.73
CA LEU A 17 -36.30 20.12 18.49
C LEU A 17 -36.02 18.83 17.69
N GLY A 18 -36.88 17.85 17.91
CA GLY A 18 -37.23 16.85 16.91
C GLY A 18 -36.24 15.71 16.63
N GLN A 19 -35.52 15.18 17.62
CA GLN A 19 -34.77 13.93 17.41
C GLN A 19 -35.66 12.72 17.66
N LYS A 20 -36.19 12.22 16.55
CA LYS A 20 -37.16 11.13 16.49
C LYS A 20 -36.45 9.79 16.22
N SER A 21 -36.80 8.77 16.99
CA SER A 21 -36.36 7.37 16.81
C SER A 21 -36.76 6.79 15.45
N GLU A 22 -36.27 5.59 15.12
CA GLU A 22 -36.52 4.81 13.89
C GLU A 22 -38.00 4.71 13.43
N ARG A 23 -38.98 5.01 14.31
CA ARG A 23 -40.42 5.06 13.99
C ARG A 23 -41.00 6.45 13.68
N GLN A 24 -40.23 7.56 13.69
CA GLN A 24 -40.83 8.91 13.63
C GLN A 24 -40.27 9.92 12.61
N GLY A 25 -39.26 9.60 11.78
CA GLY A 25 -38.87 10.50 10.69
C GLY A 25 -37.73 9.99 9.80
N TRP A 26 -37.80 10.32 8.50
CA TRP A 26 -36.81 9.96 7.46
C TRP A 26 -35.77 11.06 7.21
N TYR A 27 -35.79 12.11 8.02
CA TYR A 27 -34.88 13.25 7.92
C TYR A 27 -34.66 13.88 9.30
N VAL A 28 -33.56 14.62 9.45
CA VAL A 28 -33.21 15.34 10.67
C VAL A 28 -33.45 16.83 10.45
N LYS A 29 -34.51 17.36 11.06
CA LYS A 29 -34.90 18.76 10.89
C LYS A 29 -33.73 19.70 11.25
N ASP A 30 -33.51 20.70 10.40
CA ASP A 30 -32.50 21.76 10.58
C ASP A 30 -31.05 21.25 10.69
N TYR A 31 -30.77 20.03 10.21
CA TYR A 31 -29.41 19.46 10.25
C TYR A 31 -28.51 20.07 9.18
N SER A 32 -27.24 20.29 9.52
CA SER A 32 -26.24 20.85 8.61
C SER A 32 -24.86 20.33 8.95
N GLU A 33 -23.90 20.54 8.04
CA GLU A 33 -22.50 20.20 8.30
C GLU A 33 -21.97 20.88 9.58
N LYS A 34 -22.41 22.11 9.87
CA LYS A 34 -22.08 22.83 11.10
C LYS A 34 -22.58 22.09 12.35
N TYR A 35 -23.79 21.54 12.32
CA TYR A 35 -24.33 20.75 13.44
C TYR A 35 -23.60 19.42 13.60
N ALA A 36 -23.29 18.75 12.50
CA ALA A 36 -22.52 17.50 12.53
C ALA A 36 -21.14 17.72 13.17
N ARG A 37 -20.42 18.77 12.77
CA ARG A 37 -19.11 19.13 13.36
C ARG A 37 -19.22 19.42 14.85
N ALA A 38 -20.20 20.22 15.26
CA ALA A 38 -20.42 20.53 16.68
C ALA A 38 -20.69 19.27 17.52
N TYR A 39 -21.42 18.29 16.99
CA TYR A 39 -21.59 16.99 17.65
C TYR A 39 -20.25 16.26 17.82
N PHE A 40 -19.49 16.11 16.73
CA PHE A 40 -18.22 15.38 16.78
C PHE A 40 -17.19 16.05 17.69
N ASP A 41 -17.17 17.39 17.74
CA ASP A 41 -16.28 18.16 18.61
C ASP A 41 -16.65 18.07 20.09
N SER A 42 -17.93 17.82 20.38
CA SER A 42 -18.46 17.71 21.75
C SER A 42 -18.27 16.32 22.39
N SER A 43 -17.85 15.32 21.61
CA SER A 43 -17.69 13.94 22.10
C SER A 43 -16.29 13.69 22.64
N ASN A 44 -16.17 13.34 23.93
CA ASN A 44 -14.89 13.02 24.58
C ASN A 44 -14.19 11.79 24.00
N SER A 45 -14.94 10.90 23.33
CA SER A 45 -14.38 9.81 22.53
C SER A 45 -15.30 9.54 21.33
N LEU A 46 -14.72 9.60 20.14
CA LEU A 46 -15.42 9.29 18.89
C LEU A 46 -15.14 7.85 18.50
N ASP A 47 -16.19 7.11 18.16
CA ASP A 47 -16.00 5.80 17.57
C ASP A 47 -15.43 5.99 16.14
N LYS A 48 -14.63 5.03 15.67
CA LYS A 48 -13.92 5.11 14.38
C LYS A 48 -14.82 5.50 13.19
N ILE A 49 -16.06 5.03 13.22
CA ILE A 49 -17.09 5.26 12.19
C ILE A 49 -17.76 6.63 12.26
N GLU A 50 -17.73 7.29 13.42
CA GLU A 50 -18.34 8.61 13.61
C GLU A 50 -17.52 9.67 12.87
N GLY A 51 -18.19 10.49 12.05
CA GLY A 51 -17.54 11.54 11.28
C GLY A 51 -18.33 12.04 10.07
N ILE A 52 -17.72 12.94 9.32
CA ILE A 52 -18.20 13.37 8.00
C ILE A 52 -17.45 12.59 6.94
N TRP A 53 -18.15 12.06 5.96
CA TRP A 53 -17.63 11.17 4.94
C TRP A 53 -18.06 11.60 3.54
N GLN A 54 -17.16 11.50 2.56
CA GLN A 54 -17.45 11.71 1.14
C GLN A 54 -17.53 10.36 0.45
N SER A 55 -18.63 10.08 -0.25
CA SER A 55 -18.82 8.80 -0.95
C SER A 55 -18.65 8.90 -2.46
N THR A 56 -18.31 7.77 -3.09
CA THR A 56 -18.13 7.65 -4.55
C THR A 56 -19.43 7.68 -5.34
N ASP A 57 -20.58 7.44 -4.71
CA ASP A 57 -21.93 7.55 -5.28
C ASP A 57 -22.48 8.99 -5.24
N GLY A 58 -21.64 9.98 -4.93
CA GLY A 58 -21.96 11.40 -5.07
C GLY A 58 -22.65 12.03 -3.87
N PHE A 59 -22.61 11.40 -2.70
CA PHE A 59 -23.16 11.94 -1.46
C PHE A 59 -22.05 12.38 -0.50
N LYS A 60 -22.39 13.36 0.34
CA LYS A 60 -21.63 13.67 1.55
C LYS A 60 -22.49 13.29 2.75
N TYR A 61 -21.94 12.48 3.66
CA TYR A 61 -22.66 11.94 4.80
C TYR A 61 -22.11 12.47 6.13
N ALA A 62 -22.98 12.62 7.12
CA ALA A 62 -22.62 12.61 8.53
C ALA A 62 -23.04 11.25 9.12
N ILE A 63 -22.10 10.54 9.74
CA ILE A 63 -22.36 9.30 10.47
C ILE A 63 -22.18 9.56 11.95
N GLU A 64 -23.26 9.40 12.72
CA GLU A 64 -23.26 9.64 14.17
C GLU A 64 -24.05 8.56 14.92
N LYS A 65 -23.82 8.44 16.23
CA LYS A 65 -24.61 7.54 17.10
C LYS A 65 -26.11 7.78 16.93
N ASN A 66 -26.84 6.70 16.73
CA ASN A 66 -28.29 6.71 16.58
C ASN A 66 -28.97 7.19 17.88
N VAL A 67 -30.17 7.73 17.78
CA VAL A 67 -30.87 8.37 18.90
C VAL A 67 -32.17 7.63 19.21
N SER A 68 -32.39 7.35 20.49
CA SER A 68 -33.64 6.84 21.04
C SER A 68 -34.28 7.86 21.99
N SER A 69 -35.48 7.57 22.49
CA SER A 69 -36.12 8.33 23.57
C SER A 69 -35.28 8.38 24.86
N ALA A 70 -34.34 7.45 25.05
CA ALA A 70 -33.42 7.41 26.18
C ALA A 70 -32.05 8.06 25.90
N GLY A 71 -31.90 8.70 24.72
CA GLY A 71 -30.64 9.31 24.29
C GLY A 71 -29.89 8.48 23.23
N ARG A 72 -28.61 8.79 23.04
CA ARG A 72 -27.75 8.15 22.02
C ARG A 72 -27.45 6.70 22.37
N ILE A 73 -27.63 5.82 21.39
CA ILE A 73 -27.51 4.37 21.56
C ILE A 73 -26.07 3.95 21.26
N LYS A 74 -25.46 3.18 22.17
CA LYS A 74 -24.13 2.61 21.96
C LYS A 74 -24.17 1.60 20.81
N ASN A 75 -23.13 1.60 19.96
CA ASN A 75 -22.93 0.63 18.87
C ASN A 75 -24.01 0.63 17.76
N LYS A 76 -24.86 1.66 17.70
CA LYS A 76 -25.81 1.89 16.61
C LYS A 76 -25.60 3.29 16.04
N TYR A 77 -25.59 3.42 14.73
CA TYR A 77 -25.32 4.67 14.03
C TYR A 77 -26.38 4.95 12.96
N ARG A 78 -26.51 6.21 12.55
CA ARG A 78 -27.37 6.65 11.46
C ARG A 78 -26.57 7.46 10.45
N ILE A 79 -26.93 7.36 9.18
CA ILE A 79 -26.27 8.04 8.06
C ILE A 79 -27.18 9.16 7.58
N ILE A 80 -26.74 10.40 7.74
CA ILE A 80 -27.51 11.60 7.38
C ILE A 80 -26.86 12.27 6.17
N ILE A 81 -27.64 12.63 5.17
CA ILE A 81 -27.16 13.31 3.97
C ILE A 81 -26.87 14.77 4.30
N LEU A 82 -25.65 15.23 4.01
CA LEU A 82 -25.25 16.63 4.07
C LEU A 82 -25.34 17.30 2.70
N GLU A 83 -24.91 16.59 1.66
CA GLU A 83 -24.97 17.04 0.26
C GLU A 83 -25.31 15.84 -0.64
N SER A 84 -26.08 16.10 -1.70
CA SER A 84 -26.42 15.12 -2.73
C SER A 84 -26.14 15.70 -4.10
N SER A 85 -25.43 14.94 -4.95
CA SER A 85 -25.29 15.22 -6.39
C SER A 85 -26.22 14.36 -7.25
N VAL A 86 -27.11 13.58 -6.61
CA VAL A 86 -28.03 12.65 -7.25
C VAL A 86 -29.48 13.15 -7.08
N ASN A 87 -30.22 13.24 -8.18
CA ASN A 87 -31.62 13.67 -8.17
C ASN A 87 -32.47 12.74 -7.29
N GLY A 88 -33.33 13.34 -6.47
CA GLY A 88 -34.31 12.62 -5.66
C GLY A 88 -33.89 12.32 -4.23
N TRP A 89 -32.72 12.73 -3.74
CA TRP A 89 -32.38 12.70 -2.31
C TRP A 89 -32.03 14.11 -1.84
N GLU A 90 -32.61 14.53 -0.72
CA GLU A 90 -32.44 15.87 -0.17
C GLU A 90 -31.49 15.89 1.02
N PRO A 91 -30.72 16.97 1.23
CA PRO A 91 -29.99 17.19 2.47
C PRO A 91 -30.90 17.01 3.69
N THR A 92 -30.34 16.51 4.77
CA THR A 92 -30.99 16.11 6.02
C THR A 92 -31.72 14.77 6.02
N GLU A 93 -31.98 14.15 4.86
CA GLU A 93 -32.59 12.81 4.80
C GLU A 93 -31.64 11.73 5.35
N ILE A 94 -32.21 10.65 5.88
CA ILE A 94 -31.48 9.50 6.42
C ILE A 94 -31.28 8.46 5.32
N LYS A 95 -30.01 8.17 5.01
CA LYS A 95 -29.61 7.20 3.98
C LYS A 95 -29.51 5.77 4.51
N GLY A 96 -29.38 5.57 5.82
CA GLY A 96 -29.28 4.24 6.39
C GLY A 96 -28.98 4.22 7.89
N PHE A 97 -28.96 3.01 8.42
CA PHE A 97 -28.63 2.71 9.81
C PHE A 97 -27.54 1.63 9.87
N ILE A 98 -26.63 1.75 10.83
CA ILE A 98 -25.49 0.86 10.99
C ILE A 98 -25.51 0.25 12.39
N ASP A 99 -25.31 -1.06 12.45
CA ASP A 99 -25.19 -1.84 13.68
C ASP A 99 -23.80 -2.49 13.76
N TYR A 100 -23.23 -2.51 14.96
CA TYR A 100 -21.98 -3.23 15.23
C TYR A 100 -22.16 -4.75 15.12
N VAL A 101 -21.15 -5.43 14.59
CA VAL A 101 -21.07 -6.91 14.54
C VAL A 101 -19.83 -7.39 15.28
N SER A 102 -19.77 -8.68 15.64
CA SER A 102 -18.68 -9.27 16.45
C SER A 102 -17.31 -9.31 15.78
N ILE A 103 -17.21 -8.88 14.51
CA ILE A 103 -15.97 -8.86 13.73
C ILE A 103 -15.46 -7.41 13.71
N ASN A 104 -14.22 -7.21 14.15
CA ASN A 104 -13.59 -5.90 14.11
C ASN A 104 -13.53 -5.36 12.67
N ASP A 105 -13.76 -4.05 12.53
CA ASP A 105 -13.72 -3.33 11.24
C ASP A 105 -14.80 -3.74 10.22
N VAL A 106 -15.79 -4.53 10.62
CA VAL A 106 -16.98 -4.84 9.83
C VAL A 106 -18.22 -4.37 10.58
N TYR A 107 -19.22 -3.86 9.86
CA TYR A 107 -20.50 -3.39 10.39
C TYR A 107 -21.65 -3.90 9.52
N SER A 108 -22.80 -4.16 10.12
CA SER A 108 -24.03 -4.42 9.38
C SER A 108 -24.71 -3.09 9.07
N MET A 109 -25.13 -2.86 7.83
CA MET A 109 -25.75 -1.62 7.42
C MET A 109 -27.05 -1.88 6.66
N LYS A 110 -28.13 -1.23 7.10
CA LYS A 110 -29.37 -1.10 6.33
C LYS A 110 -29.29 0.19 5.52
N TYR A 111 -29.17 0.06 4.20
CA TYR A 111 -28.98 1.16 3.26
C TYR A 111 -30.25 1.38 2.42
N TYR A 112 -30.77 2.61 2.39
CA TYR A 112 -31.99 2.95 1.68
C TYR A 112 -31.71 3.40 0.24
N THR A 113 -32.48 2.85 -0.70
CA THR A 113 -32.48 3.18 -2.13
C THR A 113 -33.87 3.68 -2.52
N LYS A 114 -33.99 4.49 -3.59
CA LYS A 114 -35.29 4.94 -4.09
C LYS A 114 -35.68 4.07 -5.29
N ALA A 115 -36.88 3.50 -5.25
CA ALA A 115 -37.41 2.58 -6.26
C ALA A 115 -38.06 3.30 -7.45
N SER A 116 -38.41 4.58 -7.32
CA SER A 116 -38.98 5.42 -8.38
C SER A 116 -38.20 6.73 -8.57
N TYR A 117 -38.10 7.20 -9.82
CA TYR A 117 -37.32 8.38 -10.23
C TYR A 117 -37.86 9.71 -9.63
N ASP A 118 -39.11 9.72 -9.17
CA ASP A 118 -39.77 10.83 -8.47
C ASP A 118 -39.51 10.83 -6.94
N GLY A 119 -38.84 9.79 -6.44
CA GLY A 119 -38.46 9.62 -5.05
C GLY A 119 -39.57 9.27 -4.07
N SER A 120 -40.73 8.80 -4.55
CA SER A 120 -41.90 8.48 -3.72
C SER A 120 -41.87 7.09 -3.05
N ASN A 121 -41.15 6.11 -3.63
CA ASN A 121 -41.00 4.77 -3.04
C ASN A 121 -39.57 4.49 -2.58
N LEU A 122 -39.41 4.12 -1.31
CA LEU A 122 -38.12 3.74 -0.69
C LEU A 122 -38.01 2.21 -0.59
N SER A 123 -36.94 1.65 -1.15
CA SER A 123 -36.47 0.29 -0.90
C SER A 123 -35.28 0.31 0.06
N SER A 124 -34.97 -0.83 0.69
CA SER A 124 -33.79 -0.96 1.54
C SER A 124 -33.03 -2.24 1.25
N GLU A 125 -31.71 -2.16 1.30
CA GLU A 125 -30.78 -3.27 1.17
C GLU A 125 -30.03 -3.46 2.50
N ASN A 126 -29.80 -4.71 2.90
CA ASN A 126 -28.91 -5.02 4.02
C ASN A 126 -27.55 -5.42 3.45
N VAL A 127 -26.52 -4.68 3.81
CA VAL A 127 -25.16 -4.80 3.28
C VAL A 127 -24.14 -4.76 4.41
N PHE A 128 -22.94 -5.24 4.17
CA PHE A 128 -21.83 -5.11 5.12
C PHE A 128 -20.95 -3.92 4.74
N LEU A 129 -20.67 -3.07 5.72
CA LEU A 129 -19.71 -1.97 5.62
C LEU A 129 -18.39 -2.41 6.23
N VAL A 130 -17.30 -2.26 5.48
CA VAL A 130 -15.97 -2.72 5.86
C VAL A 130 -15.01 -1.53 5.92
N PHE A 131 -14.23 -1.45 6.98
CA PHE A 131 -13.11 -0.52 7.09
C PHE A 131 -11.89 -1.09 6.36
N GLU A 132 -11.39 -0.35 5.37
CA GLU A 132 -10.12 -0.65 4.72
C GLU A 132 -8.96 -0.03 5.51
N ASN A 133 -9.18 1.17 6.07
CA ASN A 133 -8.32 1.83 7.06
C ASN A 133 -9.12 2.93 7.80
N PRO A 134 -8.61 3.60 8.86
CA PRO A 134 -9.38 4.57 9.64
C PRO A 134 -9.99 5.75 8.88
N LEU A 135 -9.50 6.05 7.67
CA LEU A 135 -9.98 7.14 6.81
C LEU A 135 -10.78 6.65 5.59
N LEU A 136 -10.89 5.33 5.38
CA LEU A 136 -11.52 4.74 4.21
C LEU A 136 -12.40 3.53 4.59
N MET A 137 -13.67 3.59 4.18
CA MET A 137 -14.61 2.49 4.31
C MET A 137 -15.25 2.17 2.96
N SER A 138 -15.76 0.95 2.78
CA SER A 138 -16.52 0.59 1.60
C SER A 138 -17.60 -0.45 1.87
N PHE A 139 -18.63 -0.48 1.02
CA PHE A 139 -19.66 -1.51 1.01
C PHE A 139 -20.09 -1.82 -0.43
N GLN A 140 -20.62 -3.01 -0.65
CA GLN A 140 -21.15 -3.41 -1.96
C GLN A 140 -22.68 -3.48 -1.89
N ARG A 141 -23.36 -2.84 -2.85
CA ARG A 141 -24.82 -2.94 -3.02
C ARG A 141 -25.21 -4.28 -3.61
N LEU A 142 -26.48 -4.66 -3.49
CA LEU A 142 -26.98 -5.93 -4.01
C LEU A 142 -26.93 -6.04 -5.54
N ASP A 143 -26.84 -4.91 -6.25
CA ASP A 143 -26.62 -4.83 -7.70
C ASP A 143 -25.15 -4.99 -8.11
N GLY A 144 -24.24 -5.20 -7.16
CA GLY A 144 -22.81 -5.45 -7.37
C GLY A 144 -21.93 -4.20 -7.37
N VAL A 145 -22.51 -3.00 -7.29
CA VAL A 145 -21.75 -1.73 -7.27
C VAL A 145 -21.07 -1.52 -5.92
N LYS A 146 -19.75 -1.30 -5.92
CA LYS A 146 -18.98 -0.92 -4.72
C LYS A 146 -19.05 0.59 -4.49
N ILE A 147 -19.39 0.98 -3.27
CA ILE A 147 -19.40 2.37 -2.81
C ILE A 147 -18.30 2.53 -1.76
N SER A 148 -17.39 3.48 -1.98
CA SER A 148 -16.30 3.82 -1.06
C SER A 148 -16.55 5.19 -0.41
N LEU A 149 -16.11 5.35 0.83
CA LEU A 149 -16.29 6.55 1.65
C LEU A 149 -14.95 7.00 2.25
N VAL A 150 -14.58 8.26 2.03
CA VAL A 150 -13.37 8.89 2.59
C VAL A 150 -13.74 9.85 3.72
N LYS A 151 -13.05 9.77 4.86
CA LYS A 151 -13.33 10.61 6.03
C LYS A 151 -12.85 12.05 5.81
N LEU A 152 -13.76 13.01 5.96
CA LEU A 152 -13.52 14.45 5.89
C LEU A 152 -13.47 15.13 7.27
N TYR A 153 -14.15 14.55 8.28
CA TYR A 153 -14.19 15.10 9.63
C TYR A 153 -14.34 14.05 10.74
N PRO A 154 -13.76 14.22 11.95
CA PRO A 154 -12.79 15.27 12.31
C PRO A 154 -11.61 15.25 11.35
N LYS A 155 -11.20 16.45 10.87
CA LYS A 155 -9.90 16.55 10.20
C LYS A 155 -8.89 16.07 11.24
N VAL A 156 -7.84 15.37 10.83
CA VAL A 156 -6.73 15.07 11.75
C VAL A 156 -6.08 16.41 12.09
N SER A 157 -6.66 17.11 13.06
CA SER A 157 -6.18 18.36 13.62
C SER A 157 -5.63 18.02 15.00
N LYS A 158 -4.31 18.18 15.11
CA LYS A 158 -3.57 18.17 16.38
C LYS A 158 -4.35 18.94 17.45
N SER A 159 -4.94 18.25 18.42
CA SER A 159 -5.70 18.88 19.50
C SER A 159 -4.79 19.17 20.68
N LYS A 160 -4.41 20.46 20.80
CA LYS A 160 -4.21 21.35 21.96
C LYS A 160 -3.90 20.86 23.41
N GLU A 161 -3.64 19.59 23.67
CA GLU A 161 -2.83 19.17 24.84
C GLU A 161 -1.33 19.07 24.48
N GLU A 162 -0.99 19.32 23.21
CA GLU A 162 0.37 19.53 22.68
C GLU A 162 0.63 21.03 22.37
N GLN A 163 0.39 21.93 23.32
CA GLN A 163 0.82 23.34 23.19
C GLN A 163 1.89 23.74 24.22
N ASN A 164 2.86 22.85 24.41
CA ASN A 164 4.21 23.22 24.85
C ASN A 164 5.30 22.33 24.23
N SER A 165 5.21 22.05 22.92
CA SER A 165 6.34 21.46 22.17
C SER A 165 6.31 21.85 20.69
N PHE A 166 6.90 23.00 20.38
CA PHE A 166 7.43 23.29 19.05
C PHE A 166 8.80 22.59 18.93
N TYR A 167 9.00 21.85 17.82
CA TYR A 167 10.16 21.01 17.43
C TYR A 167 10.36 19.68 18.17
N SER A 168 9.76 18.61 17.63
CA SER A 168 10.32 17.24 17.54
C SER A 168 9.30 16.31 16.88
N THR A 169 9.70 15.53 15.89
CA THR A 169 9.01 14.29 15.52
C THR A 169 8.87 13.42 16.79
N PRO A 170 7.74 12.76 17.08
CA PRO A 170 7.70 11.83 18.22
C PRO A 170 8.68 10.70 17.90
N ALA A 171 9.76 10.64 18.68
CA ALA A 171 10.70 9.54 18.62
C ALA A 171 9.97 8.21 18.77
N PRO A 172 10.45 7.12 18.14
CA PRO A 172 9.96 5.78 18.47
C PRO A 172 10.08 5.58 19.99
N GLN A 173 8.93 5.40 20.65
CA GLN A 173 8.83 5.03 22.05
C GLN A 173 8.44 3.56 22.11
N TRP A 174 9.26 2.75 22.74
CA TRP A 174 8.95 1.34 22.97
C TRP A 174 9.12 1.00 24.45
N THR A 175 8.46 -0.08 24.87
CA THR A 175 8.33 -0.45 26.27
C THR A 175 8.72 -1.89 26.50
N GLY A 176 9.33 -2.17 27.66
CA GLY A 176 9.62 -3.51 28.15
C GLY A 176 9.46 -3.58 29.66
N SER A 177 9.73 -4.74 30.23
CA SER A 177 9.78 -4.94 31.68
C SER A 177 11.24 -4.90 32.17
N CYS A 178 11.45 -4.57 33.43
CA CYS A 178 12.73 -4.71 34.11
C CYS A 178 12.54 -5.09 35.58
N VAL A 179 13.59 -5.61 36.21
CA VAL A 179 13.56 -6.04 37.63
C VAL A 179 14.74 -5.48 38.41
N ALA A 180 14.51 -5.07 39.65
CA ALA A 180 15.56 -4.58 40.53
C ALA A 180 16.58 -5.67 40.91
N ILE A 181 17.86 -5.32 40.90
CA ILE A 181 18.98 -6.21 41.26
C ILE A 181 19.93 -5.60 42.30
N GLY A 182 19.77 -4.31 42.60
CA GLY A 182 20.48 -3.60 43.66
C GLY A 182 19.73 -2.34 44.06
N ASN A 183 20.31 -1.52 44.95
CA ASN A 183 19.62 -0.37 45.53
C ASN A 183 19.01 0.58 44.48
N LYS A 184 19.75 0.95 43.42
CA LYS A 184 19.23 1.77 42.31
C LYS A 184 19.40 1.13 40.93
N LEU A 185 19.64 -0.18 40.90
CA LEU A 185 19.98 -0.91 39.68
C LEU A 185 18.85 -1.87 39.32
N VAL A 186 18.50 -1.87 38.04
CA VAL A 186 17.56 -2.81 37.43
C VAL A 186 18.25 -3.52 36.27
N VAL A 187 17.75 -4.71 35.92
CA VAL A 187 18.19 -5.46 34.74
C VAL A 187 17.01 -5.63 33.78
N THR A 188 17.32 -5.62 32.48
CA THR A 188 16.38 -5.87 31.39
C THR A 188 17.13 -6.52 30.22
N ASN A 189 16.47 -6.71 29.08
CA ASN A 189 17.15 -7.16 27.88
C ASN A 189 17.89 -6.04 27.15
N TYR A 190 18.99 -6.36 26.48
CA TYR A 190 19.72 -5.41 25.65
C TYR A 190 18.84 -4.81 24.54
N HIS A 191 18.03 -5.62 23.83
CA HIS A 191 17.13 -5.11 22.80
C HIS A 191 16.04 -4.14 23.32
N VAL A 192 15.76 -4.14 24.62
CA VAL A 192 14.81 -3.20 25.23
C VAL A 192 15.44 -1.81 25.39
N VAL A 193 16.77 -1.73 25.55
CA VAL A 193 17.50 -0.47 25.70
C VAL A 193 18.33 -0.09 24.46
N GLU A 194 18.35 -0.95 23.44
CA GLU A 194 19.14 -0.76 22.22
C GLU A 194 18.69 0.51 21.49
N ASN A 195 19.64 1.41 21.21
CA ASN A 195 19.42 2.73 20.58
C ASN A 195 18.55 3.71 21.40
N ALA A 196 18.37 3.49 22.71
CA ALA A 196 17.67 4.45 23.57
C ALA A 196 18.56 5.68 23.89
N ASN A 197 18.08 6.89 23.58
CA ASN A 197 18.76 8.15 23.95
C ASN A 197 18.31 8.63 25.33
N ASN A 198 17.05 8.39 25.69
CA ASN A 198 16.53 8.64 27.02
C ASN A 198 15.76 7.40 27.48
N LEU A 199 15.95 7.07 28.75
CA LEU A 199 15.46 5.86 29.37
C LEU A 199 14.77 6.26 30.67
N VAL A 200 13.52 5.85 30.83
CA VAL A 200 12.79 6.06 32.08
C VAL A 200 12.22 4.75 32.60
N VAL A 201 12.10 4.66 33.92
CA VAL A 201 11.42 3.55 34.59
C VAL A 201 10.19 4.08 35.31
N SER A 202 9.11 3.30 35.33
CA SER A 202 7.82 3.63 35.96
C SER A 202 7.22 2.40 36.64
N GLY A 203 6.23 2.59 37.51
CA GLY A 203 5.63 1.51 38.30
C GLY A 203 6.28 1.28 39.66
N ILE A 204 7.09 2.24 40.15
CA ILE A 204 7.73 2.15 41.48
C ILE A 204 6.63 2.25 42.54
N ASN A 205 6.59 1.28 43.47
CA ASN A 205 5.51 1.13 44.46
C ASN A 205 4.09 0.99 43.85
N GLY A 206 3.98 0.57 42.58
CA GLY A 206 2.71 0.43 41.87
C GLY A 206 2.17 1.71 41.24
N ASP A 207 2.90 2.83 41.32
CA ASP A 207 2.53 4.08 40.65
C ASP A 207 3.20 4.18 39.28
N GLN A 208 2.39 4.13 38.23
CA GLN A 208 2.83 4.22 36.83
C GLN A 208 2.69 5.62 36.24
N SER A 209 2.11 6.55 36.99
CA SER A 209 1.96 7.95 36.58
C SER A 209 3.26 8.75 36.70
N VAL A 210 4.25 8.20 37.41
CA VAL A 210 5.55 8.84 37.64
C VAL A 210 6.66 8.09 36.89
N ASP A 211 7.30 8.80 35.98
CA ASP A 211 8.52 8.36 35.30
C ASP A 211 9.77 8.85 36.07
N TYR A 212 10.75 7.96 36.24
CA TYR A 212 12.06 8.23 36.84
C TYR A 212 13.14 8.07 35.79
N ALA A 213 14.01 9.09 35.64
CA ALA A 213 15.13 9.04 34.70
C ALA A 213 16.11 7.92 35.03
N ALA A 214 16.55 7.20 34.01
CA ALA A 214 17.47 6.08 34.12
C ALA A 214 18.56 6.13 33.02
N GLU A 215 19.63 5.37 33.21
CA GLU A 215 20.70 5.22 32.24
C GLU A 215 21.18 3.77 32.14
N VAL A 216 21.71 3.40 30.98
CA VAL A 216 22.36 2.11 30.80
C VAL A 216 23.78 2.18 31.40
N VAL A 217 24.12 1.21 32.27
CA VAL A 217 25.45 1.11 32.91
C VAL A 217 26.30 0.04 32.24
N LEU A 218 25.71 -1.13 31.97
CA LEU A 218 26.40 -2.27 31.36
C LEU A 218 25.49 -2.93 30.33
N THR A 219 26.08 -3.45 29.26
CA THR A 219 25.35 -4.18 28.22
C THR A 219 26.12 -5.41 27.79
N ASP A 220 25.39 -6.51 27.58
CA ASP A 220 25.86 -7.70 26.88
C ASP A 220 24.94 -7.94 25.68
N LYS A 221 25.43 -7.53 24.50
CA LYS A 221 24.69 -7.70 23.24
C LYS A 221 24.54 -9.17 22.86
N PHE A 222 25.49 -10.03 23.21
CA PHE A 222 25.49 -11.44 22.82
C PHE A 222 24.46 -12.23 23.62
N ASN A 223 24.40 -12.02 24.94
CA ASN A 223 23.44 -12.69 25.81
C ASN A 223 22.13 -11.90 26.00
N ASP A 224 21.94 -10.79 25.28
CA ASP A 224 20.76 -9.93 25.31
C ASP A 224 20.41 -9.39 26.72
N LEU A 225 21.42 -8.95 27.49
CA LEU A 225 21.26 -8.38 28.84
C LEU A 225 21.71 -6.92 28.92
N ALA A 226 21.03 -6.13 29.74
CA ALA A 226 21.45 -4.77 30.08
C ALA A 226 21.17 -4.44 31.56
N VAL A 227 22.14 -3.80 32.21
CA VAL A 227 22.01 -3.24 33.56
C VAL A 227 21.78 -1.75 33.45
N VAL A 228 20.74 -1.27 34.13
CA VAL A 228 20.24 0.11 34.07
C VAL A 228 20.22 0.71 35.47
N LYS A 229 20.66 1.95 35.63
CA LYS A 229 20.66 2.71 36.88
C LYS A 229 19.62 3.80 36.86
N VAL A 230 18.77 3.85 37.88
CA VAL A 230 17.81 4.95 38.06
C VAL A 230 18.56 6.16 38.64
N LYS A 231 18.70 7.23 37.85
CA LYS A 231 19.45 8.45 38.18
C LYS A 231 18.62 9.53 38.88
N ASP A 232 17.30 9.38 38.91
CA ASP A 232 16.41 10.40 39.45
C ASP A 232 16.62 10.63 40.96
N TYR A 233 16.77 11.90 41.37
CA TYR A 233 17.01 12.27 42.77
C TYR A 233 15.80 11.99 43.67
N ARG A 234 14.59 11.90 43.10
CA ARG A 234 13.34 11.57 43.82
C ARG A 234 13.29 10.08 44.17
N PHE A 235 14.17 9.27 43.59
CA PHE A 235 14.20 7.84 43.79
C PHE A 235 15.16 7.43 44.92
N ASN A 236 14.58 6.89 46.00
CA ASN A 236 15.29 6.51 47.23
C ASN A 236 15.81 5.06 47.25
N GLY A 237 15.57 4.29 46.18
CA GLY A 237 16.08 2.93 46.01
C GLY A 237 15.04 1.83 46.24
N PHE A 238 15.41 0.59 45.90
CA PHE A 238 14.58 -0.60 45.98
C PHE A 238 14.79 -1.36 47.30
N ASN A 239 13.70 -1.83 47.89
CA ASN A 239 13.74 -2.79 48.99
C ASN A 239 13.59 -4.22 48.46
N ILE A 240 14.70 -4.83 48.05
CA ILE A 240 14.71 -6.18 47.44
C ILE A 240 14.58 -7.23 48.55
N LYS A 241 13.52 -8.06 48.46
CA LYS A 241 13.20 -9.11 49.44
C LYS A 241 13.50 -10.54 48.96
N TYR A 242 13.83 -10.70 47.69
CA TYR A 242 14.15 -11.96 47.01
C TYR A 242 15.64 -12.12 46.79
N GLY A 243 16.11 -13.37 46.75
CA GLY A 243 17.48 -13.72 46.44
C GLY A 243 17.72 -13.87 44.94
N ILE A 244 18.92 -13.53 44.48
CA ILE A 244 19.40 -13.78 43.12
C ILE A 244 20.19 -15.09 43.14
N LYS A 245 19.65 -16.12 42.48
CA LYS A 245 20.26 -17.46 42.44
C LYS A 245 21.12 -17.60 41.19
N LYS A 246 22.43 -17.77 41.42
CA LYS A 246 23.45 -17.84 40.37
C LYS A 246 23.59 -19.22 39.74
N SER A 247 23.30 -20.27 40.51
CA SER A 247 23.36 -21.66 40.06
C SER A 247 22.23 -21.96 39.06
N VAL A 248 22.52 -22.76 38.04
CA VAL A 248 21.52 -23.21 37.07
C VAL A 248 20.46 -24.07 37.77
N SER A 249 19.18 -23.78 37.54
CA SER A 249 18.05 -24.57 38.05
C SER A 249 17.76 -25.79 37.15
N ASP A 250 17.22 -26.85 37.75
CA ASP A 250 16.94 -28.11 37.06
C ASP A 250 15.64 -28.09 36.26
N ILE A 251 15.54 -28.98 35.27
CA ILE A 251 14.31 -29.23 34.51
C ILE A 251 13.22 -29.69 35.49
N GLY A 252 12.00 -29.20 35.31
CA GLY A 252 10.86 -29.48 36.20
C GLY A 252 10.74 -28.53 37.38
N THR A 253 11.67 -27.58 37.57
CA THR A 253 11.52 -26.51 38.56
C THR A 253 10.30 -25.66 38.22
N ASN A 254 9.39 -25.48 39.19
CA ASN A 254 8.25 -24.57 39.07
C ASN A 254 8.73 -23.12 39.01
N VAL A 255 8.17 -22.35 38.08
CA VAL A 255 8.56 -20.96 37.85
C VAL A 255 7.36 -20.06 37.66
N PHE A 256 7.56 -18.79 37.97
CA PHE A 256 6.59 -17.74 37.66
C PHE A 256 7.28 -16.49 37.09
N VAL A 257 6.57 -15.83 36.19
CA VAL A 257 6.99 -14.62 35.48
C VAL A 257 6.08 -13.48 35.90
N LEU A 258 6.68 -12.32 36.14
CA LEU A 258 5.98 -11.06 36.34
C LEU A 258 6.38 -10.07 35.25
N GLY A 259 5.45 -9.24 34.81
CA GLY A 259 5.74 -8.21 33.82
C GLY A 259 4.52 -7.38 33.44
N TYR A 260 4.74 -6.40 32.57
CA TYR A 260 3.71 -5.50 32.03
C TYR A 260 3.49 -5.76 30.54
N PRO A 261 2.78 -6.84 30.15
CA PRO A 261 2.48 -7.08 28.74
C PRO A 261 1.38 -6.13 28.27
N LEU A 262 1.66 -5.44 27.16
CA LEU A 262 0.67 -4.69 26.37
C LEU A 262 -0.20 -3.71 27.20
N THR A 263 0.42 -2.77 27.91
CA THR A 263 -0.26 -1.74 28.75
C THR A 263 -1.34 -0.95 27.98
N SER A 264 -1.19 -0.80 26.66
CA SER A 264 -2.14 -0.10 25.78
C SER A 264 -3.44 -0.85 25.47
N THR A 265 -3.55 -2.15 25.76
CA THR A 265 -4.72 -2.98 25.38
C THR A 265 -5.24 -3.89 26.48
N MET A 266 -4.47 -4.13 27.55
CA MET A 266 -4.83 -5.12 28.57
C MET A 266 -4.69 -4.64 30.02
N GLY A 267 -4.73 -3.32 30.25
CA GLY A 267 -4.66 -2.70 31.57
C GLY A 267 -3.23 -2.50 32.08
N ASP A 268 -3.09 -1.61 33.06
CA ASP A 268 -1.81 -1.18 33.63
C ASP A 268 -1.30 -2.14 34.72
N ASP A 269 -2.08 -3.13 35.14
CA ASP A 269 -1.68 -4.02 36.24
C ASP A 269 -0.56 -4.99 35.84
N ILE A 270 0.32 -5.28 36.81
CA ILE A 270 1.34 -6.33 36.69
C ILE A 270 0.67 -7.69 36.51
N LYS A 271 1.15 -8.48 35.54
CA LYS A 271 0.58 -9.79 35.23
C LYS A 271 1.51 -10.92 35.64
N LEU A 272 0.88 -11.97 36.16
CA LEU A 272 1.52 -13.19 36.61
C LEU A 272 1.24 -14.31 35.59
N THR A 273 2.30 -14.96 35.11
CA THR A 273 2.19 -16.25 34.42
C THR A 273 3.04 -17.30 35.13
N THR A 274 2.61 -18.55 35.11
CA THR A 274 3.28 -19.67 35.81
C THR A 274 3.58 -20.80 34.84
N GLY A 275 4.63 -21.58 35.12
CA GLY A 275 5.01 -22.74 34.33
C GLY A 275 6.14 -23.53 34.99
N VAL A 276 6.89 -24.26 34.18
CA VAL A 276 8.10 -25.00 34.60
C VAL A 276 9.28 -24.70 33.69
N ILE A 277 10.49 -25.00 34.16
CA ILE A 277 11.67 -25.12 33.27
C ILE A 277 11.54 -26.41 32.48
N SER A 278 11.33 -26.29 31.17
CA SER A 278 11.19 -27.41 30.23
C SER A 278 12.53 -27.90 29.69
N SER A 279 13.53 -27.03 29.57
CA SER A 279 14.90 -27.38 29.15
C SER A 279 15.94 -26.43 29.74
N LYS A 280 17.17 -26.94 29.93
CA LYS A 280 18.35 -26.14 30.28
C LYS A 280 19.02 -25.46 29.09
N THR A 281 18.47 -25.60 27.90
CA THR A 281 18.92 -24.91 26.69
C THR A 281 17.75 -24.21 26.02
N GLY A 282 18.01 -23.06 25.41
CA GLY A 282 17.06 -22.29 24.63
C GLY A 282 16.99 -22.73 23.17
N PHE A 283 16.50 -21.81 22.33
CA PHE A 283 16.35 -22.02 20.89
C PHE A 283 17.68 -22.46 20.25
N GLN A 284 17.62 -23.44 19.34
CA GLN A 284 18.79 -24.03 18.68
C GLN A 284 19.92 -24.51 19.62
N GLY A 285 19.58 -24.86 20.87
CA GLY A 285 20.55 -25.38 21.84
C GLY A 285 21.35 -24.30 22.58
N ASP A 286 20.90 -23.03 22.56
CA ASP A 286 21.55 -21.94 23.26
C ASP A 286 21.69 -22.25 24.77
N VAL A 287 22.93 -22.41 25.22
CA VAL A 287 23.26 -22.75 26.61
C VAL A 287 23.03 -21.58 27.57
N SER A 288 22.86 -20.36 27.08
CA SER A 288 22.64 -19.17 27.90
C SER A 288 21.22 -19.03 28.42
N GLN A 289 20.28 -19.81 27.88
CA GLN A 289 18.86 -19.68 28.16
C GLN A 289 18.24 -20.95 28.76
N TYR A 290 17.17 -20.76 29.53
CA TYR A 290 16.18 -21.78 29.83
C TYR A 290 15.09 -21.77 28.75
N GLN A 291 14.53 -22.95 28.47
CA GLN A 291 13.21 -23.06 27.88
C GLN A 291 12.19 -23.24 29.01
N ILE A 292 11.09 -22.47 28.98
CA ILE A 292 10.03 -22.50 29.98
C ILE A 292 8.66 -22.73 29.33
N SER A 293 7.72 -23.31 30.07
CA SER A 293 6.33 -23.46 29.62
C SER A 293 5.43 -22.27 29.97
N ALA A 294 5.91 -21.33 30.78
CA ALA A 294 5.15 -20.14 31.16
C ALA A 294 4.90 -19.27 29.91
N PRO A 295 3.65 -18.86 29.62
CA PRO A 295 3.37 -18.00 28.47
C PRO A 295 4.13 -16.67 28.53
N VAL A 296 4.89 -16.38 27.47
CA VAL A 296 5.65 -15.13 27.29
C VAL A 296 5.10 -14.36 26.11
N GLN A 297 4.75 -13.09 26.32
CA GLN A 297 4.20 -12.19 25.30
C GLN A 297 5.05 -10.91 25.19
N PRO A 298 4.98 -10.16 24.07
CA PRO A 298 5.56 -8.82 23.99
C PRO A 298 5.13 -7.94 25.19
N GLY A 299 6.12 -7.30 25.83
CA GLY A 299 5.99 -6.54 27.07
C GLY A 299 6.46 -7.28 28.34
N ASN A 300 6.51 -8.62 28.32
CA ASN A 300 7.21 -9.41 29.36
C ASN A 300 8.73 -9.48 29.13
N SER A 301 9.23 -9.09 27.95
CA SER A 301 10.68 -8.99 27.66
C SER A 301 11.36 -8.12 28.70
N GLY A 302 12.43 -8.63 29.29
CA GLY A 302 13.23 -7.98 30.32
C GLY A 302 12.66 -8.16 31.74
N GLY A 303 11.48 -8.77 31.87
CA GLY A 303 10.86 -9.09 33.14
C GLY A 303 11.51 -10.29 33.84
N PRO A 304 11.28 -10.45 35.15
CA PRO A 304 11.90 -11.50 35.94
C PRO A 304 11.26 -12.87 35.77
N LEU A 305 12.09 -13.91 35.81
CA LEU A 305 11.72 -15.30 36.01
C LEU A 305 12.14 -15.73 37.43
N PHE A 306 11.18 -16.13 38.25
CA PHE A 306 11.40 -16.61 39.61
C PHE A 306 11.15 -18.11 39.74
N ASP A 307 11.90 -18.79 40.62
CA ASP A 307 11.54 -20.13 41.08
C ASP A 307 10.43 -20.08 42.15
N ASP A 308 9.86 -21.22 42.50
CA ASP A 308 8.81 -21.35 43.52
C ASP A 308 9.22 -20.89 44.92
N MET A 309 10.51 -20.87 45.23
CA MET A 309 11.08 -20.28 46.45
C MET A 309 11.19 -18.75 46.36
N GLY A 310 10.85 -18.13 45.23
CA GLY A 310 10.93 -16.69 45.04
C GLY A 310 12.37 -16.20 44.85
N ASN A 311 13.30 -17.04 44.40
CA ASN A 311 14.60 -16.60 43.92
C ASN A 311 14.48 -16.16 42.46
N LEU A 312 15.10 -15.02 42.12
CA LEU A 312 15.27 -14.62 40.72
C LEU A 312 16.27 -15.60 40.09
N ILE A 313 15.89 -16.25 38.98
CA ILE A 313 16.69 -17.26 38.28
C ILE A 313 16.94 -16.94 36.80
N GLY A 314 16.21 -15.99 36.22
CA GLY A 314 16.44 -15.56 34.84
C GLY A 314 15.71 -14.29 34.43
N ILE A 315 16.02 -13.80 33.23
CA ILE A 315 15.40 -12.63 32.59
C ILE A 315 14.68 -13.09 31.32
N VAL A 316 13.38 -12.87 31.24
CA VAL A 316 12.52 -13.36 30.16
C VAL A 316 12.83 -12.63 28.85
N SER A 317 12.94 -13.37 27.74
CA SER A 317 13.16 -12.80 26.40
C SER A 317 12.06 -13.25 25.43
N ALA A 318 11.40 -12.28 24.78
CA ALA A 318 10.33 -12.53 23.81
C ALA A 318 10.79 -12.54 22.33
N LYS A 319 12.11 -12.64 22.06
CA LYS A 319 12.68 -12.59 20.70
C LYS A 319 12.28 -13.77 19.80
N HIS A 320 12.01 -14.94 20.36
CA HIS A 320 11.81 -16.17 19.58
C HIS A 320 10.35 -16.64 19.63
N ARG A 321 9.57 -16.29 18.59
CA ARG A 321 8.12 -16.62 18.45
C ARG A 321 7.82 -17.84 17.56
N GLY A 322 8.79 -18.74 17.38
CA GLY A 322 8.70 -19.83 16.41
C GLY A 322 7.95 -21.09 16.87
N ALA A 323 7.56 -21.18 18.14
CA ALA A 323 6.88 -22.35 18.70
C ALA A 323 5.74 -21.92 19.63
N GLU A 324 4.55 -22.50 19.43
CA GLU A 324 3.41 -22.31 20.34
C GLU A 324 3.72 -22.93 21.71
N ASN A 325 3.38 -22.25 22.80
CA ASN A 325 3.54 -22.69 24.20
C ASN A 325 5.00 -22.87 24.69
N VAL A 326 5.96 -22.15 24.12
CA VAL A 326 7.35 -22.15 24.58
C VAL A 326 7.83 -20.72 24.85
N GLY A 327 8.33 -20.46 26.05
CA GLY A 327 9.00 -19.23 26.44
C GLY A 327 10.50 -19.44 26.65
N TYR A 328 11.27 -18.35 26.63
CA TYR A 328 12.72 -18.36 26.86
C TYR A 328 13.13 -17.34 27.91
N ALA A 329 14.12 -17.68 28.72
CA ALA A 329 14.68 -16.77 29.72
C ALA A 329 16.19 -16.95 29.86
N ILE A 330 16.93 -15.85 29.86
CA ILE A 330 18.39 -15.81 30.00
C ILE A 330 18.77 -16.13 31.45
N LYS A 331 19.74 -17.04 31.64
CA LYS A 331 20.21 -17.48 32.96
C LYS A 331 21.01 -16.39 33.68
N LEU A 332 20.83 -16.25 34.98
CA LEU A 332 21.56 -15.22 35.76
C LEU A 332 23.06 -15.50 35.95
N SER A 333 23.55 -16.69 35.61
CA SER A 333 24.99 -16.93 35.50
C SER A 333 25.66 -15.97 34.50
N TYR A 334 24.95 -15.55 33.46
CA TYR A 334 25.44 -14.59 32.46
C TYR A 334 25.30 -13.15 32.93
N LEU A 335 24.26 -12.84 33.73
CA LEU A 335 24.16 -11.55 34.41
C LEU A 335 25.33 -11.34 35.38
N GLN A 336 25.74 -12.39 36.09
CA GLN A 336 26.89 -12.32 36.98
C GLN A 336 28.17 -11.96 36.22
N ASN A 337 28.44 -12.62 35.08
CA ASN A 337 29.61 -12.29 34.25
C ASN A 337 29.59 -10.82 33.79
N LEU A 338 28.42 -10.31 33.40
CA LEU A 338 28.26 -8.91 33.01
C LEU A 338 28.54 -7.98 34.20
N VAL A 339 28.02 -8.30 35.37
CA VAL A 339 28.22 -7.51 36.59
C VAL A 339 29.68 -7.54 37.07
N ASP A 340 30.35 -8.69 37.01
CA ASP A 340 31.76 -8.84 37.41
C ASP A 340 32.71 -8.11 36.45
N SER A 341 32.28 -7.83 35.22
CA SER A 341 33.03 -7.01 34.26
C SER A 341 32.96 -5.51 34.54
N SER A 342 32.14 -5.07 35.50
CA SER A 342 31.98 -3.67 35.89
C SER A 342 33.23 -3.12 36.58
N ASN A 343 33.57 -1.87 36.28
CA ASN A 343 34.64 -1.15 36.99
C ASN A 343 34.27 -0.80 38.44
N GLU A 344 32.97 -0.80 38.78
CA GLU A 344 32.47 -0.64 40.16
C GLU A 344 31.85 -1.96 40.65
N PRO A 345 32.16 -2.40 41.90
CA PRO A 345 31.59 -3.62 42.44
C PRO A 345 30.07 -3.46 42.65
N ILE A 346 29.29 -4.29 41.96
CA ILE A 346 27.83 -4.36 42.14
C ILE A 346 27.51 -5.64 42.93
N GLU A 347 27.07 -5.47 44.17
CA GLU A 347 26.66 -6.61 45.00
C GLU A 347 25.21 -7.00 44.69
N LEU A 348 25.03 -8.25 44.25
CA LEU A 348 23.72 -8.85 44.02
C LEU A 348 23.16 -9.41 45.33
N ASN A 349 21.90 -9.09 45.66
CA ASN A 349 21.25 -9.61 46.86
C ASN A 349 21.06 -11.13 46.76
N THR A 350 21.72 -11.89 47.63
CA THR A 350 21.56 -13.36 47.72
C THR A 350 20.57 -13.77 48.82
N PHE A 351 20.15 -12.83 49.69
CA PHE A 351 19.25 -13.11 50.79
C PHE A 351 17.79 -13.13 50.32
N ASN A 352 17.10 -14.25 50.57
CA ASN A 352 15.69 -14.44 50.22
C ASN A 352 14.82 -14.53 51.49
N SER A 353 14.12 -13.44 51.80
CA SER A 353 13.21 -13.34 52.96
C SER A 353 11.79 -13.82 52.69
N ILE A 354 11.46 -14.12 51.43
CA ILE A 354 10.10 -14.47 50.98
C ILE A 354 9.93 -15.96 50.68
N SER A 355 10.96 -16.77 50.91
CA SER A 355 10.99 -18.19 50.53
C SER A 355 9.85 -19.03 51.11
N SER A 356 9.46 -18.76 52.35
CA SER A 356 8.37 -19.43 53.07
C SER A 356 6.98 -18.86 52.78
N LEU A 357 6.86 -17.75 52.04
CA LEU A 357 5.57 -17.11 51.76
C LEU A 357 4.79 -17.88 50.67
N PRO A 358 3.44 -17.85 50.70
CA PRO A 358 2.62 -18.36 49.60
C PRO A 358 2.76 -17.45 48.37
N LEU A 359 2.45 -18.00 47.17
CA LEU A 359 2.65 -17.29 45.89
C LEU A 359 2.01 -15.89 45.84
N PRO A 360 0.78 -15.64 46.30
CA PRO A 360 0.21 -14.29 46.30
C PRO A 360 1.02 -13.28 47.12
N GLU A 361 1.53 -13.69 48.28
CA GLU A 361 2.36 -12.85 49.15
C GLU A 361 3.76 -12.65 48.58
N LYS A 362 4.31 -13.67 47.88
CA LYS A 362 5.55 -13.52 47.09
C LYS A 362 5.37 -12.47 46.00
N VAL A 363 4.29 -12.56 45.21
CA VAL A 363 3.99 -11.59 44.14
C VAL A 363 3.82 -10.19 44.72
N LYS A 364 3.10 -10.03 45.82
CA LYS A 364 2.93 -8.73 46.50
C LYS A 364 4.25 -8.14 46.98
N ALA A 365 5.16 -8.99 47.48
CA ALA A 365 6.49 -8.57 47.92
C ALA A 365 7.44 -8.23 46.77
N ILE A 366 7.29 -8.88 45.61
CA ILE A 366 8.15 -8.70 44.43
C ILE A 366 7.67 -7.56 43.52
N SER A 367 6.37 -7.36 43.38
CA SER A 367 5.77 -6.42 42.41
C SER A 367 6.36 -4.99 42.45
N PRO A 368 6.66 -4.39 43.63
CA PRO A 368 7.29 -3.06 43.69
C PRO A 368 8.70 -2.99 43.08
N CYS A 369 9.35 -4.13 42.89
CA CYS A 369 10.67 -4.27 42.28
C CYS A 369 10.60 -4.68 40.79
N VAL A 370 9.41 -4.83 40.22
CA VAL A 370 9.18 -5.11 38.79
C VAL A 370 8.59 -3.87 38.16
N LEU A 371 9.29 -3.35 37.15
CA LEU A 371 9.03 -2.01 36.62
C LEU A 371 8.81 -2.06 35.12
N LEU A 372 8.11 -1.04 34.63
CA LEU A 372 7.97 -0.75 33.21
C LEU A 372 9.12 0.15 32.80
N ILE A 373 9.92 -0.29 31.83
CA ILE A 373 10.98 0.51 31.21
C ILE A 373 10.48 1.07 29.88
N LYS A 374 10.67 2.38 29.69
CA LYS A 374 10.30 3.09 28.46
C LYS A 374 11.58 3.68 27.87
N ALA A 375 11.86 3.35 26.62
CA ALA A 375 12.99 3.88 25.87
C ALA A 375 12.47 4.80 24.77
N ASN A 376 13.15 5.93 24.56
CA ASN A 376 12.91 6.80 23.42
C ASN A 376 14.22 7.36 22.87
N THR A 377 14.17 7.94 21.67
CA THR A 377 15.34 8.51 21.01
C THR A 377 15.41 10.04 21.10
N VAL A 378 14.75 10.69 22.09
CA VAL A 378 14.72 12.16 22.21
C VAL A 378 15.80 12.67 23.17
N ASN A 379 16.68 13.56 22.70
CA ASN A 379 17.50 14.41 23.57
C ASN A 379 16.71 15.68 23.93
N ASN A 380 16.44 15.90 25.22
CA ASN A 380 15.95 17.17 25.73
C ASN A 380 17.09 17.89 26.46
N SER A 381 17.63 18.95 25.87
CA SER A 381 18.43 19.92 26.62
C SER A 381 18.47 21.28 25.93
N TYR A 382 17.69 22.23 26.45
CA TYR A 382 17.94 23.66 26.28
C TYR A 382 18.72 24.23 27.47
N SER A 383 19.82 24.87 27.14
CA SER A 383 20.58 25.91 27.85
C SER A 383 21.49 25.53 29.02
N LYS A 384 22.79 25.68 28.78
CA LYS A 384 23.61 26.67 29.50
C LYS A 384 24.62 27.28 28.55
N ARG A 385 24.64 28.62 28.50
CA ARG A 385 25.75 29.40 27.95
C ARG A 385 27.01 29.09 28.76
N ASN A 386 28.15 28.94 28.09
CA ASN A 386 29.36 29.68 28.39
C ASN A 386 30.40 29.50 27.27
N GLU A 387 31.25 30.52 27.18
CA GLU A 387 32.13 30.94 26.10
C GLU A 387 33.30 29.98 25.80
N GLY A 388 33.88 30.13 24.61
CA GLY A 388 35.23 29.67 24.30
C GLY A 388 35.33 29.00 22.92
N GLY A 389 35.80 29.75 21.92
CA GLY A 389 35.98 29.25 20.56
C GLY A 389 37.15 28.27 20.42
N TYR A 390 37.03 27.35 19.46
CA TYR A 390 38.11 26.79 18.63
C TYR A 390 37.47 26.09 17.42
N ILE A 391 38.05 26.31 16.24
CA ILE A 391 37.60 25.80 14.94
C ILE A 391 37.80 24.26 14.91
N GLY A 392 36.74 23.48 14.66
CA GLY A 392 36.80 22.01 14.64
C GLY A 392 35.65 21.39 13.84
N ARG A 393 35.92 20.27 13.15
CA ARG A 393 35.06 19.54 12.19
C ARG A 393 33.56 19.50 12.56
N GLU A 394 32.70 19.65 11.54
CA GLU A 394 31.23 19.53 11.60
C GLU A 394 30.84 18.29 12.43
N SER A 395 30.09 18.51 13.51
CA SER A 395 29.75 17.44 14.46
C SER A 395 28.76 16.44 13.85
N THR A 396 28.70 15.20 14.38
CA THR A 396 27.74 14.19 13.89
C THR A 396 26.29 14.68 13.99
N GLU A 397 25.95 15.41 15.05
CA GLU A 397 24.62 16.01 15.24
C GLU A 397 24.32 17.09 14.19
N GLU A 398 25.31 17.92 13.86
CA GLU A 398 25.19 18.94 12.82
C GLU A 398 25.00 18.32 11.43
N ARG A 399 25.73 17.25 11.13
CA ARG A 399 25.53 16.45 9.91
C ARG A 399 24.14 15.80 9.86
N MET A 400 23.66 15.20 10.96
CA MET A 400 22.32 14.60 11.03
C MET A 400 21.21 15.64 10.82
N SER A 401 21.32 16.80 11.46
CA SER A 401 20.37 17.90 11.33
C SER A 401 20.31 18.44 9.90
N LYS A 402 21.48 18.64 9.28
CA LYS A 402 21.60 19.08 7.88
C LYS A 402 21.04 18.06 6.89
N ALA A 403 21.31 16.77 7.11
CA ALA A 403 20.73 15.69 6.33
C ALA A 403 19.19 15.66 6.47
N GLN A 404 18.66 15.78 7.69
CA GLN A 404 17.21 15.82 7.92
C GLN A 404 16.53 17.00 7.21
N SER A 405 17.14 18.19 7.24
CA SER A 405 16.64 19.36 6.52
C SER A 405 16.54 19.11 5.00
N LEU A 406 17.53 18.44 4.43
CA LEU A 406 17.51 18.04 3.02
C LEU A 406 16.43 16.98 2.74
N LEU A 407 16.21 16.04 3.66
CA LEU A 407 15.13 15.06 3.54
C LEU A 407 13.74 15.71 3.57
N ASP A 408 13.56 16.73 4.42
CA ASP A 408 12.31 17.49 4.51
C ASP A 408 12.07 18.31 3.24
N SER A 409 13.13 18.97 2.73
CA SER A 409 13.11 19.64 1.41
C SER A 409 12.76 18.66 0.28
N ALA A 410 13.35 17.45 0.29
CA ALA A 410 13.02 16.41 -0.69
C ALA A 410 11.55 15.98 -0.63
N ASN A 411 10.96 15.91 0.57
CA ASN A 411 9.54 15.59 0.73
C ASN A 411 8.64 16.71 0.19
N GLU A 412 8.96 17.97 0.48
CA GLU A 412 8.21 19.12 0.00
C GLU A 412 8.25 19.21 -1.53
N LYS A 413 9.43 19.10 -2.14
CA LYS A 413 9.58 19.12 -3.61
C LYS A 413 8.78 18.02 -4.29
N TYR A 414 8.81 16.81 -3.74
CA TYR A 414 8.02 15.69 -4.28
C TYR A 414 6.51 15.97 -4.22
N GLN A 415 6.01 16.54 -3.12
CA GLN A 415 4.60 16.93 -3.00
C GLN A 415 4.20 18.03 -4.00
N ASN A 416 5.13 18.91 -4.33
CA ASN A 416 4.95 19.96 -5.33
C ASN A 416 5.17 19.47 -6.78
N GLY A 417 5.46 18.18 -6.98
CA GLY A 417 5.68 17.58 -8.30
C GLY A 417 7.10 17.71 -8.85
N ASP A 418 8.03 18.33 -8.11
CA ASP A 418 9.46 18.40 -8.47
C ASP A 418 10.19 17.13 -8.01
N VAL A 419 10.07 16.06 -8.81
CA VAL A 419 10.64 14.75 -8.49
C VAL A 419 12.17 14.74 -8.62
N ASP A 420 12.73 15.40 -9.64
CA ASP A 420 14.18 15.50 -9.86
C ASP A 420 14.85 16.28 -8.72
N GLY A 421 14.28 17.43 -8.34
CA GLY A 421 14.79 18.22 -7.22
C GLY A 421 14.65 17.50 -5.89
N ALA A 422 13.58 16.71 -5.69
CA ALA A 422 13.43 15.85 -4.52
C ALA A 422 14.51 14.78 -4.46
N TYR A 423 14.81 14.12 -5.58
CA TYR A 423 15.83 13.07 -5.64
C TYR A 423 17.23 13.61 -5.35
N VAL A 424 17.58 14.79 -5.91
CA VAL A 424 18.86 15.47 -5.65
C VAL A 424 19.05 15.76 -4.16
N ASP A 425 18.01 16.25 -3.48
CA ASP A 425 18.08 16.55 -2.05
C ASP A 425 18.19 15.28 -1.21
N ALA A 426 17.52 14.20 -1.60
CA ALA A 426 17.66 12.90 -0.96
C ALA A 426 19.09 12.32 -1.12
N CYS A 427 19.71 12.48 -2.29
CA CYS A 427 21.12 12.11 -2.50
C CYS A 427 22.06 12.89 -1.58
N LYS A 428 21.92 14.22 -1.50
CA LYS A 428 22.71 15.05 -0.59
C LYS A 428 22.49 14.68 0.88
N SER A 429 21.26 14.34 1.26
CA SER A 429 20.94 13.84 2.61
C SER A 429 21.73 12.57 2.94
N VAL A 430 21.83 11.63 1.99
CA VAL A 430 22.61 10.40 2.14
C VAL A 430 24.12 10.69 2.20
N GLU A 431 24.63 11.57 1.35
CA GLU A 431 26.05 11.98 1.34
C GLU A 431 26.49 12.57 2.68
N ILE A 432 25.65 13.42 3.26
CA ILE A 432 25.93 14.09 4.54
C ILE A 432 25.82 13.09 5.69
N TYR A 433 24.76 12.27 5.70
CA TYR A 433 24.54 11.28 6.74
C TYR A 433 23.85 10.02 6.18
N PRO A 434 24.62 8.96 5.87
CA PRO A 434 24.07 7.73 5.30
C PRO A 434 23.39 6.93 6.42
N ASN A 435 22.06 6.90 6.39
CA ASN A 435 21.24 6.10 7.31
C ASN A 435 20.09 5.42 6.54
N PRO A 436 19.43 4.39 7.11
CA PRO A 436 18.42 3.63 6.39
C PRO A 436 17.18 4.45 5.99
N VAL A 437 16.83 5.51 6.72
CA VAL A 437 15.70 6.38 6.38
C VAL A 437 16.00 7.23 5.15
N ASN A 438 17.20 7.83 5.11
CA ASN A 438 17.68 8.64 3.99
C ASN A 438 17.84 7.77 2.73
N HIS A 439 18.41 6.58 2.89
CA HIS A 439 18.50 5.60 1.81
C HIS A 439 17.13 5.11 1.36
N PHE A 440 16.17 4.84 2.26
CA PHE A 440 14.83 4.42 1.85
C PHE A 440 14.14 5.51 1.02
N ARG A 441 14.28 6.78 1.40
CA ARG A 441 13.71 7.89 0.63
C ARG A 441 14.42 8.09 -0.72
N LYS A 442 15.76 8.04 -0.75
CA LYS A 442 16.54 8.04 -2.00
C LYS A 442 16.08 6.91 -2.91
N GLY A 443 15.96 5.69 -2.39
CA GLY A 443 15.51 4.51 -3.14
C GLY A 443 14.08 4.64 -3.66
N TYR A 444 13.15 5.15 -2.84
CA TYR A 444 11.78 5.42 -3.29
C TYR A 444 11.74 6.44 -4.42
N LEU A 445 12.43 7.58 -4.28
CA LEU A 445 12.48 8.61 -5.33
C LEU A 445 13.18 8.12 -6.59
N ALA A 446 14.26 7.33 -6.45
CA ALA A 446 14.92 6.65 -7.56
C ALA A 446 13.96 5.73 -8.33
N SER A 447 13.04 5.04 -7.64
CA SER A 447 12.05 4.18 -8.31
C SER A 447 11.07 4.96 -9.17
N VAL A 448 10.71 6.20 -8.76
CA VAL A 448 9.86 7.09 -9.55
C VAL A 448 10.59 7.60 -10.79
N LEU A 449 11.90 7.78 -10.70
CA LEU A 449 12.77 8.20 -11.80
C LEU A 449 13.33 7.03 -12.63
N ASP A 450 12.87 5.80 -12.37
CA ASP A 450 13.34 4.56 -13.03
C ASP A 450 14.87 4.33 -12.94
N SER A 451 15.51 4.84 -11.89
CA SER A 451 16.95 4.66 -11.62
C SER A 451 17.20 3.37 -10.84
N ILE A 452 17.12 2.23 -11.52
CA ILE A 452 17.18 0.89 -10.91
C ILE A 452 18.44 0.65 -10.06
N ASP A 453 19.61 1.11 -10.52
CA ASP A 453 20.86 0.97 -9.75
C ASP A 453 20.81 1.69 -8.40
N SER A 454 20.29 2.92 -8.39
CA SER A 454 20.14 3.72 -7.17
C SER A 454 19.10 3.13 -6.22
N VAL A 455 18.04 2.49 -6.76
CA VAL A 455 17.07 1.72 -5.99
C VAL A 455 17.78 0.57 -5.28
N ILE A 456 18.50 -0.29 -6.02
CA ILE A 456 19.17 -1.46 -5.45
C ILE A 456 20.17 -1.05 -4.38
N GLU A 457 21.06 -0.10 -4.68
CA GLU A 457 22.06 0.40 -3.73
C GLU A 457 21.43 0.84 -2.40
N SER A 458 20.36 1.65 -2.50
CA SER A 458 19.74 2.26 -1.34
C SER A 458 18.85 1.29 -0.56
N ILE A 459 18.12 0.41 -1.24
CA ILE A 459 17.23 -0.55 -0.59
C ILE A 459 18.02 -1.72 -0.01
N GLU A 460 19.14 -2.14 -0.62
CA GLU A 460 20.05 -3.10 0.02
C GLU A 460 20.73 -2.51 1.26
N TYR A 461 21.04 -1.20 1.24
CA TYR A 461 21.49 -0.52 2.44
C TYR A 461 20.43 -0.60 3.54
N CYS A 462 19.16 -0.36 3.23
CA CYS A 462 18.05 -0.49 4.19
C CYS A 462 17.96 -1.92 4.73
N LEU A 463 18.06 -2.92 3.86
CA LEU A 463 18.00 -4.32 4.21
C LEU A 463 19.14 -4.75 5.15
N ARG A 464 20.39 -4.34 4.87
CA ARG A 464 21.55 -4.61 5.74
C ARG A 464 21.40 -4.03 7.15
N HIS A 465 20.59 -3.01 7.31
CA HIS A 465 20.31 -2.35 8.58
C HIS A 465 18.92 -2.72 9.15
N ASN A 466 18.29 -3.79 8.65
CA ASN A 466 16.99 -4.30 9.10
C ASN A 466 15.87 -3.24 9.08
N HIS A 467 15.95 -2.28 8.17
CA HIS A 467 14.95 -1.23 8.03
C HIS A 467 13.90 -1.65 7.00
N ARG A 468 12.64 -1.84 7.42
CA ARG A 468 11.51 -2.21 6.54
C ARG A 468 11.78 -3.44 5.68
N THR A 469 12.36 -4.47 6.28
CA THR A 469 12.87 -5.68 5.61
C THR A 469 11.90 -6.32 4.60
N GLU A 470 10.63 -6.48 4.97
CA GLU A 470 9.59 -7.05 4.07
C GLU A 470 9.40 -6.20 2.80
N VAL A 471 9.23 -4.89 2.99
CA VAL A 471 9.11 -3.92 1.88
C VAL A 471 10.39 -3.88 1.04
N CYS A 472 11.55 -4.03 1.67
CA CYS A 472 12.82 -4.12 0.95
C CYS A 472 12.89 -5.35 0.05
N TYR A 473 12.39 -6.51 0.49
CA TYR A 473 12.35 -7.71 -0.36
C TYR A 473 11.43 -7.52 -1.57
N GLU A 474 10.25 -6.92 -1.38
CA GLU A 474 9.34 -6.61 -2.49
C GLU A 474 10.01 -5.69 -3.53
N ILE A 475 10.59 -4.58 -3.07
CA ILE A 475 11.24 -3.60 -3.96
C ILE A 475 12.46 -4.22 -4.66
N LEU A 476 13.30 -4.96 -3.93
CA LEU A 476 14.49 -5.61 -4.51
C LEU A 476 14.11 -6.70 -5.50
N SER A 477 13.07 -7.49 -5.23
CA SER A 477 12.61 -8.52 -6.17
C SER A 477 12.23 -7.92 -7.52
N SER A 478 11.49 -6.80 -7.50
CA SER A 478 11.10 -6.06 -8.72
C SER A 478 12.31 -5.40 -9.40
N ALA A 479 13.19 -4.77 -8.63
CA ALA A 479 14.38 -4.09 -9.17
C ALA A 479 15.35 -5.07 -9.84
N TYR A 480 15.53 -6.26 -9.26
CA TYR A 480 16.38 -7.30 -9.84
C TYR A 480 15.75 -7.97 -11.07
N VAL A 481 14.42 -8.06 -11.17
CA VAL A 481 13.71 -8.39 -12.42
C VAL A 481 14.08 -7.38 -13.51
N SER A 482 14.01 -6.07 -13.24
CA SER A 482 14.37 -5.03 -14.21
C SER A 482 15.84 -5.07 -14.64
N LYS A 483 16.73 -5.60 -13.79
CA LYS A 483 18.15 -5.84 -14.10
C LYS A 483 18.42 -7.13 -14.88
N GLY A 484 17.42 -8.00 -15.03
CA GLY A 484 17.58 -9.35 -15.59
C GLY A 484 18.37 -10.30 -14.69
N ASN A 485 18.50 -10.01 -13.39
CA ASN A 485 19.13 -10.92 -12.42
C ASN A 485 18.06 -11.79 -11.77
N TRP A 486 17.72 -12.88 -12.46
CA TRP A 486 16.59 -13.74 -12.11
C TRP A 486 16.81 -14.50 -10.80
N GLU A 487 18.04 -14.89 -10.47
CA GLU A 487 18.34 -15.62 -9.24
C GLU A 487 18.12 -14.76 -8.00
N LYS A 488 18.65 -13.53 -7.97
CA LYS A 488 18.44 -12.62 -6.83
C LYS A 488 16.98 -12.19 -6.71
N ALA A 489 16.33 -11.91 -7.84
CA ALA A 489 14.91 -11.58 -7.84
C ALA A 489 14.07 -12.73 -7.26
N LEU A 490 14.37 -13.97 -7.65
CA LEU A 490 13.71 -15.15 -7.11
C LEU A 490 13.93 -15.28 -5.61
N GLU A 491 15.18 -15.17 -5.13
CA GLU A 491 15.53 -15.24 -3.71
C GLU A 491 14.69 -14.26 -2.87
N PHE A 492 14.59 -13.00 -3.30
CA PHE A 492 13.80 -12.00 -2.57
C PHE A 492 12.30 -12.25 -2.68
N SER A 493 11.79 -12.67 -3.83
CA SER A 493 10.37 -13.01 -3.99
C SER A 493 9.96 -14.19 -3.11
N GLU A 494 10.82 -15.19 -2.94
CA GLU A 494 10.57 -16.35 -2.08
C GLU A 494 10.53 -15.94 -0.60
N LYS A 495 11.40 -15.02 -0.16
CA LYS A 495 11.32 -14.44 1.20
C LYS A 495 10.01 -13.69 1.45
N VAL A 496 9.46 -13.01 0.44
CA VAL A 496 8.13 -12.38 0.56
C VAL A 496 7.06 -13.45 0.68
N ILE A 497 7.10 -14.50 -0.16
CA ILE A 497 6.12 -15.60 -0.13
C ILE A 497 6.17 -16.39 1.18
N GLU A 498 7.35 -16.57 1.77
CA GLU A 498 7.53 -17.21 3.07
C GLU A 498 6.79 -16.46 4.19
N ASN A 499 6.80 -15.13 4.15
CA ASN A 499 6.11 -14.26 5.10
C ASN A 499 4.62 -14.11 4.78
N ASP A 500 4.28 -13.89 3.52
CA ASP A 500 2.90 -13.79 3.02
C ASP A 500 2.69 -14.65 1.77
N ARG A 501 2.13 -15.84 2.00
CA ARG A 501 1.82 -16.82 0.94
C ARG A 501 0.72 -16.37 -0.03
N LYS A 502 0.02 -15.26 0.26
CA LYS A 502 -1.06 -14.71 -0.57
C LYS A 502 -0.60 -13.51 -1.40
N ASN A 503 0.67 -13.11 -1.28
CA ASN A 503 1.20 -11.98 -2.02
C ASN A 503 1.27 -12.29 -3.52
N ILE A 504 0.29 -11.78 -4.27
CA ILE A 504 0.12 -12.06 -5.71
C ILE A 504 1.33 -11.56 -6.51
N THR A 505 1.83 -10.36 -6.18
CA THR A 505 3.00 -9.75 -6.84
C THR A 505 4.25 -10.61 -6.65
N ALA A 506 4.49 -11.12 -5.44
CA ALA A 506 5.64 -11.99 -5.20
C ALA A 506 5.51 -13.33 -5.92
N LEU A 507 4.30 -13.93 -5.96
CA LEU A 507 4.05 -15.15 -6.73
C LEU A 507 4.23 -14.95 -8.25
N GLU A 508 3.79 -13.80 -8.77
CA GLU A 508 4.01 -13.41 -10.16
C GLU A 508 5.50 -13.26 -10.47
N ILE A 509 6.25 -12.50 -9.67
CA ILE A 509 7.70 -12.33 -9.83
C ILE A 509 8.42 -13.67 -9.75
N SER A 510 8.06 -14.51 -8.78
CA SER A 510 8.64 -15.85 -8.65
C SER A 510 8.40 -16.69 -9.90
N GLY A 511 7.19 -16.64 -10.45
CA GLY A 511 6.85 -17.31 -11.72
C GLY A 511 7.66 -16.79 -12.91
N ILE A 512 7.85 -15.47 -13.01
CA ILE A 512 8.67 -14.84 -14.07
C ILE A 512 10.12 -15.33 -13.96
N CYS A 513 10.72 -15.22 -12.77
CA CYS A 513 12.10 -15.65 -12.55
C CYS A 513 12.28 -17.14 -12.84
N LYS A 514 11.36 -18.00 -12.39
CA LYS A 514 11.41 -19.44 -12.67
C LYS A 514 11.29 -19.75 -14.15
N SER A 515 10.48 -19.01 -14.90
CA SER A 515 10.37 -19.17 -16.36
C SER A 515 11.69 -18.85 -17.06
N GLU A 516 12.30 -17.70 -16.74
CA GLU A 516 13.57 -17.25 -17.32
C GLU A 516 14.73 -18.18 -16.96
N LEU A 517 14.69 -18.79 -15.77
CA LEU A 517 15.64 -19.83 -15.34
C LEU A 517 15.34 -21.22 -15.95
N GLY A 518 14.36 -21.35 -16.85
CA GLY A 518 14.00 -22.60 -17.53
C GLY A 518 13.17 -23.58 -16.69
N ARG A 519 12.75 -23.21 -15.48
CA ARG A 519 11.92 -24.01 -14.56
C ARG A 519 10.43 -23.84 -14.86
N LYS A 520 10.02 -24.24 -16.07
CA LYS A 520 8.68 -23.98 -16.64
C LYS A 520 7.53 -24.51 -15.79
N ASP A 521 7.64 -25.72 -15.26
CA ASP A 521 6.57 -26.33 -14.46
C ASP A 521 6.39 -25.63 -13.09
N ASP A 522 7.49 -25.19 -12.48
CA ASP A 522 7.46 -24.41 -11.24
C ASP A 522 6.83 -23.04 -11.47
N ALA A 523 7.18 -22.39 -12.60
CA ALA A 523 6.58 -21.12 -13.00
C ALA A 523 5.07 -21.23 -13.19
N ILE A 524 4.60 -22.25 -13.93
CA ILE A 524 3.17 -22.55 -14.09
C ILE A 524 2.50 -22.77 -12.74
N SER A 525 3.14 -23.50 -11.82
CA SER A 525 2.61 -23.73 -10.47
C SER A 525 2.41 -22.41 -9.72
N ASP A 526 3.38 -21.49 -9.76
CA ASP A 526 3.28 -20.23 -9.02
C ASP A 526 2.28 -19.25 -9.64
N TYR A 527 2.19 -19.18 -10.97
CA TYR A 527 1.10 -18.46 -11.64
C TYR A 527 -0.27 -19.03 -11.28
N ILE A 528 -0.42 -20.36 -11.23
CA ILE A 528 -1.66 -21.00 -10.80
C ILE A 528 -2.00 -20.64 -9.35
N LYS A 529 -1.01 -20.58 -8.45
CA LYS A 529 -1.24 -20.11 -7.07
C LYS A 529 -1.71 -18.67 -7.03
N ALA A 530 -1.14 -17.79 -7.85
CA ALA A 530 -1.50 -16.38 -7.92
C ALA A 530 -2.96 -16.18 -8.39
N ILE A 531 -3.38 -16.86 -9.47
CA ILE A 531 -4.75 -16.72 -10.01
C ILE A 531 -5.84 -17.39 -9.14
N ARG A 532 -5.49 -18.15 -8.10
CA ARG A 532 -6.50 -18.69 -7.14
C ARG A 532 -7.23 -17.57 -6.39
N PHE A 533 -6.67 -16.38 -6.37
CA PHE A 533 -7.26 -15.20 -5.76
C PHE A 533 -7.99 -14.30 -6.77
N ASP A 534 -8.05 -14.69 -8.04
CA ASP A 534 -8.79 -13.96 -9.06
C ASP A 534 -10.29 -13.91 -8.71
N GLY A 535 -10.87 -12.71 -8.81
CA GLY A 535 -12.23 -12.42 -8.35
C GLY A 535 -12.40 -12.30 -6.83
N VAL A 536 -11.32 -12.51 -6.04
CA VAL A 536 -11.31 -12.34 -4.57
C VAL A 536 -10.54 -11.08 -4.18
N ILE A 537 -9.43 -10.80 -4.86
CA ILE A 537 -8.58 -9.62 -4.64
C ILE A 537 -8.67 -8.72 -5.87
N ASP A 538 -8.83 -7.42 -5.64
CA ASP A 538 -8.78 -6.42 -6.72
C ASP A 538 -7.34 -6.23 -7.19
N TYR A 539 -6.98 -6.99 -8.22
CA TYR A 539 -5.66 -7.04 -8.83
C TYR A 539 -5.82 -7.25 -10.34
N ASN A 540 -4.96 -6.63 -11.16
CA ASN A 540 -5.00 -6.81 -12.61
C ASN A 540 -4.29 -8.11 -13.02
N TYR A 541 -5.05 -9.21 -13.12
CA TYR A 541 -4.53 -10.53 -13.47
C TYR A 541 -4.12 -10.69 -14.94
N ALA A 542 -4.28 -9.67 -15.79
CA ALA A 542 -3.99 -9.77 -17.22
C ALA A 542 -2.54 -10.24 -17.49
N ASN A 543 -1.56 -9.71 -16.74
CA ASN A 543 -0.16 -10.09 -16.90
C ASN A 543 0.08 -11.57 -16.53
N ILE A 544 -0.45 -12.02 -15.38
CA ILE A 544 -0.29 -13.40 -14.90
C ILE A 544 -0.92 -14.40 -15.88
N TYR A 545 -2.12 -14.12 -16.39
CA TYR A 545 -2.77 -14.96 -17.39
C TYR A 545 -2.00 -15.01 -18.71
N ASN A 546 -1.43 -13.88 -19.14
CA ASN A 546 -0.58 -13.83 -20.33
C ASN A 546 0.69 -14.67 -20.14
N ASN A 547 1.37 -14.55 -19.01
CA ASN A 547 2.59 -15.32 -18.73
C ASN A 547 2.30 -16.81 -18.66
N LEU A 548 1.17 -17.19 -18.07
CA LEU A 548 0.70 -18.58 -18.05
C LEU A 548 0.40 -19.10 -19.47
N ALA A 549 -0.26 -18.29 -20.31
CA ALA A 549 -0.51 -18.62 -21.71
C ALA A 549 0.80 -18.84 -22.48
N TYR A 550 1.78 -17.97 -22.28
CA TYR A 550 3.10 -18.05 -22.90
C TYR A 550 3.85 -19.33 -22.49
N GLU A 551 3.81 -19.71 -21.20
CA GLU A 551 4.40 -20.98 -20.74
C GLU A 551 3.74 -22.21 -21.36
N TYR A 552 2.41 -22.22 -21.49
CA TYR A 552 1.72 -23.31 -22.19
C TYR A 552 2.04 -23.33 -23.69
N MET A 553 2.23 -22.17 -24.32
CA MET A 553 2.66 -22.06 -25.71
C MET A 553 4.07 -22.62 -25.92
N LYS A 554 5.02 -22.33 -25.00
CA LYS A 554 6.37 -22.95 -24.98
C LYS A 554 6.33 -24.47 -24.84
N LYS A 555 5.27 -25.03 -24.25
CA LYS A 555 5.01 -26.48 -24.14
C LYS A 555 4.18 -27.04 -25.30
N SER A 556 3.95 -26.25 -26.34
CA SER A 556 3.09 -26.58 -27.50
C SER A 556 1.65 -26.96 -27.12
N ASN A 557 1.18 -26.57 -25.94
CA ASN A 557 -0.20 -26.77 -25.51
C ASN A 557 -1.05 -25.55 -25.90
N TYR A 558 -1.35 -25.45 -27.19
CA TYR A 558 -2.03 -24.29 -27.77
C TYR A 558 -3.48 -24.13 -27.28
N THR A 559 -4.15 -25.22 -26.88
CA THR A 559 -5.51 -25.16 -26.31
C THR A 559 -5.51 -24.40 -24.98
N LYS A 560 -4.63 -24.75 -24.05
CA LYS A 560 -4.51 -24.03 -22.77
C LYS A 560 -3.95 -22.63 -22.95
N ALA A 561 -2.99 -22.44 -23.86
CA ALA A 561 -2.48 -21.12 -24.18
C ALA A 561 -3.60 -20.17 -24.63
N LYS A 562 -4.48 -20.65 -25.52
CA LYS A 562 -5.66 -19.89 -25.95
C LYS A 562 -6.64 -19.60 -24.80
N GLU A 563 -6.92 -20.57 -23.95
CA GLU A 563 -7.82 -20.35 -22.80
C GLU A 563 -7.33 -19.20 -21.91
N TYR A 564 -6.04 -19.18 -21.57
CA TYR A 564 -5.49 -18.15 -20.69
C TYR A 564 -5.30 -16.81 -21.39
N ILE A 565 -5.01 -16.79 -22.70
CA ILE A 565 -4.93 -15.51 -23.42
C ILE A 565 -6.29 -14.82 -23.53
N ASP A 566 -7.37 -15.60 -23.72
CA ASP A 566 -8.73 -15.08 -23.72
C ASP A 566 -9.07 -14.48 -22.34
N LYS A 567 -8.67 -15.12 -21.23
CA LYS A 567 -8.82 -14.56 -19.86
C LYS A 567 -7.99 -13.29 -19.64
N SER A 568 -6.76 -13.24 -20.16
CA SER A 568 -5.90 -12.07 -20.05
C SER A 568 -6.55 -10.84 -20.72
N ILE A 569 -7.07 -11.01 -21.94
CA ILE A 569 -7.74 -9.95 -22.71
C ILE A 569 -9.07 -9.55 -22.04
N GLN A 570 -9.79 -10.48 -21.42
CA GLN A 570 -10.99 -10.18 -20.63
C GLN A 570 -10.69 -9.28 -19.43
N HIS A 571 -9.58 -9.53 -18.73
CA HIS A 571 -9.12 -8.70 -17.61
C HIS A 571 -8.66 -7.31 -18.06
N SER A 572 -7.90 -7.23 -19.16
CA SER A 572 -7.50 -5.95 -19.72
C SER A 572 -7.31 -6.02 -21.24
N HIS A 573 -8.27 -5.46 -21.98
CA HIS A 573 -8.19 -5.34 -23.43
C HIS A 573 -7.11 -4.34 -23.89
N MET A 574 -6.67 -3.44 -23.00
CA MET A 574 -5.58 -2.48 -23.23
C MET A 574 -4.21 -3.04 -22.81
N TYR A 575 -4.11 -4.33 -22.50
CA TYR A 575 -2.83 -4.96 -22.19
C TYR A 575 -2.17 -5.49 -23.47
N GLY A 576 -1.21 -4.72 -24.01
CA GLY A 576 -0.56 -4.98 -25.32
C GLY A 576 0.09 -6.37 -25.42
N ASN A 577 0.79 -6.82 -24.37
CA ASN A 577 1.49 -8.10 -24.36
C ASN A 577 0.55 -9.31 -24.55
N ALA A 578 -0.72 -9.21 -24.15
CA ALA A 578 -1.69 -10.27 -24.42
C ALA A 578 -2.02 -10.38 -25.91
N TRP A 579 -2.10 -9.25 -26.62
CA TRP A 579 -2.30 -9.26 -28.06
C TRP A 579 -1.05 -9.73 -28.81
N ASP A 580 0.15 -9.41 -28.32
CA ASP A 580 1.41 -9.94 -28.84
C ASP A 580 1.47 -11.47 -28.74
N THR A 581 1.28 -12.01 -27.54
CA THR A 581 1.25 -13.46 -27.30
C THR A 581 0.13 -14.15 -28.10
N TYR A 582 -1.05 -13.51 -28.22
CA TYR A 582 -2.14 -14.07 -29.01
C TYR A 582 -1.81 -14.08 -30.51
N GLY A 583 -1.13 -13.05 -31.02
CA GLY A 583 -0.69 -13.01 -32.40
C GLY A 583 0.33 -14.09 -32.71
N GLU A 584 1.30 -14.30 -31.81
CA GLU A 584 2.29 -15.38 -31.93
C GLU A 584 1.60 -16.75 -31.95
N LEU A 585 0.66 -16.97 -31.04
CA LEU A 585 -0.14 -18.20 -31.01
C LEU A 585 -0.86 -18.44 -32.35
N ASN A 586 -1.47 -17.39 -32.92
CA ASN A 586 -2.13 -17.48 -34.22
C ASN A 586 -1.14 -17.74 -35.36
N TYR A 587 0.06 -17.16 -35.32
CA TYR A 587 1.11 -17.48 -36.29
C TYR A 587 1.49 -18.96 -36.24
N ARG A 588 1.71 -19.50 -35.03
CA ARG A 588 2.05 -20.93 -34.82
C ARG A 588 0.94 -21.87 -35.26
N LEU A 589 -0.32 -21.44 -35.16
CA LEU A 589 -1.50 -22.17 -35.66
C LEU A 589 -1.75 -22.01 -37.17
N GLY A 590 -0.99 -21.15 -37.86
CA GLY A 590 -1.16 -20.87 -39.30
C GLY A 590 -2.25 -19.84 -39.63
N ASN A 591 -2.83 -19.17 -38.62
CA ASN A 591 -3.86 -18.14 -38.77
C ASN A 591 -3.22 -16.76 -39.02
N TYR A 592 -2.59 -16.58 -40.19
CA TYR A 592 -1.74 -15.41 -40.45
C TYR A 592 -2.50 -14.07 -40.44
N ASP A 593 -3.72 -13.99 -40.96
CA ASP A 593 -4.52 -12.76 -40.92
C ASP A 593 -4.86 -12.36 -39.47
N GLN A 594 -5.22 -13.33 -38.63
CA GLN A 594 -5.50 -13.09 -37.21
C GLN A 594 -4.24 -12.69 -36.45
N CYS A 595 -3.08 -13.26 -36.80
CA CYS A 595 -1.79 -12.81 -36.28
C CYS A 595 -1.58 -11.32 -36.58
N ILE A 596 -1.72 -10.90 -37.84
CA ILE A 596 -1.53 -9.50 -38.24
C ILE A 596 -2.49 -8.57 -37.48
N ASP A 597 -3.76 -8.95 -37.36
CA ASP A 597 -4.76 -8.16 -36.63
C ASP A 597 -4.40 -8.04 -35.14
N CYS A 598 -3.91 -9.10 -34.49
CA CYS A 598 -3.45 -9.06 -33.09
C CYS A 598 -2.17 -8.21 -32.93
N MET A 599 -1.21 -8.34 -33.84
CA MET A 599 0.02 -7.54 -33.80
C MET A 599 -0.24 -6.06 -34.01
N ASN A 600 -1.17 -5.70 -34.89
CA ASN A 600 -1.61 -4.30 -35.04
C ASN A 600 -2.20 -3.74 -33.75
N LYS A 601 -2.99 -4.54 -33.01
CA LYS A 601 -3.53 -4.15 -31.70
C LYS A 601 -2.42 -3.90 -30.70
N SER A 602 -1.48 -4.85 -30.57
CA SER A 602 -0.32 -4.72 -29.69
C SER A 602 0.46 -3.42 -29.96
N ILE A 603 0.86 -3.21 -31.22
CA ILE A 603 1.64 -2.04 -31.65
C ILE A 603 0.91 -0.73 -31.36
N THR A 604 -0.40 -0.67 -31.65
CA THR A 604 -1.21 0.54 -31.42
C THR A 604 -1.37 0.82 -29.92
N ILE A 605 -1.60 -0.20 -29.10
CA ILE A 605 -1.69 -0.05 -27.65
C ILE A 605 -0.37 0.48 -27.10
N SER A 606 0.78 -0.07 -27.50
CA SER A 606 2.10 0.41 -27.07
C SER A 606 2.31 1.90 -27.40
N LYS A 607 1.86 2.34 -28.58
CA LYS A 607 1.88 3.76 -28.98
C LYS A 607 1.00 4.63 -28.08
N LEU A 608 -0.20 4.15 -27.72
CA LEU A 608 -1.15 4.88 -26.87
C LEU A 608 -0.67 5.04 -25.43
N VAL A 609 -0.08 3.98 -24.85
CA VAL A 609 0.36 4.00 -23.45
C VAL A 609 1.73 4.69 -23.26
N LYS A 610 2.34 5.19 -24.35
CA LYS A 610 3.67 5.84 -24.36
C LYS A 610 4.73 5.04 -23.60
N LYS A 611 4.59 3.72 -23.61
CA LYS A 611 5.54 2.80 -22.99
C LYS A 611 6.26 2.10 -24.14
N ASP A 612 7.55 2.40 -24.32
CA ASP A 612 8.42 1.75 -25.31
C ASP A 612 8.63 0.24 -25.04
N SER A 613 7.98 -0.26 -23.99
CA SER A 613 7.96 -1.64 -23.55
C SER A 613 7.26 -2.53 -24.59
N TRP A 614 8.03 -2.94 -25.59
CA TRP A 614 7.92 -4.20 -26.34
C TRP A 614 7.16 -4.10 -27.66
N SER A 615 7.92 -3.88 -28.73
CA SER A 615 7.39 -3.87 -30.10
C SER A 615 8.22 -4.68 -31.10
N GLY A 616 9.45 -5.11 -30.76
CA GLY A 616 10.27 -5.94 -31.65
C GLY A 616 9.57 -7.25 -32.06
N ASN A 617 9.01 -7.98 -31.08
CA ASN A 617 8.27 -9.23 -31.35
C ASN A 617 6.99 -9.01 -32.16
N SER A 618 6.23 -7.96 -31.86
CA SER A 618 5.01 -7.69 -32.61
C SER A 618 5.29 -7.40 -34.08
N PHE A 619 6.35 -6.61 -34.35
CA PHE A 619 6.81 -6.39 -35.72
C PHE A 619 7.38 -7.67 -36.35
N LEU A 620 8.16 -8.48 -35.63
CA LEU A 620 8.70 -9.75 -36.12
C LEU A 620 7.59 -10.66 -36.62
N TYR A 621 6.62 -11.00 -35.76
CA TYR A 621 5.56 -11.94 -36.10
C TYR A 621 4.57 -11.37 -37.11
N ARG A 622 4.32 -10.07 -37.12
CA ARG A 622 3.54 -9.42 -38.18
C ARG A 622 4.25 -9.50 -39.53
N GLY A 623 5.57 -9.27 -39.56
CA GLY A 623 6.37 -9.40 -40.77
C GLY A 623 6.42 -10.84 -41.28
N LEU A 624 6.62 -11.80 -40.38
CA LEU A 624 6.57 -13.23 -40.68
C LEU A 624 5.20 -13.65 -41.25
N ALA A 625 4.10 -13.18 -40.66
CA ALA A 625 2.74 -13.44 -41.15
C ALA A 625 2.50 -12.79 -42.51
N ARG A 626 2.91 -11.53 -42.70
CA ARG A 626 2.85 -10.80 -43.99
C ARG A 626 3.56 -11.54 -45.12
N LYS A 627 4.76 -12.08 -44.83
CA LYS A 627 5.52 -12.92 -45.77
C LYS A 627 4.72 -14.15 -46.18
N LYS A 628 4.03 -14.82 -45.25
CA LYS A 628 3.21 -16.01 -45.52
C LYS A 628 1.98 -15.72 -46.38
N ILE A 629 1.40 -14.53 -46.28
CA ILE A 629 0.27 -14.09 -47.12
C ILE A 629 0.70 -13.37 -48.42
N GLY A 630 2.01 -13.30 -48.69
CA GLY A 630 2.55 -12.71 -49.93
C GLY A 630 2.79 -11.20 -49.91
N ASP A 631 2.65 -10.53 -48.77
CA ASP A 631 3.03 -9.12 -48.59
C ASP A 631 4.52 -9.00 -48.26
N VAL A 632 5.37 -9.28 -49.26
CA VAL A 632 6.84 -9.31 -49.11
C VAL A 632 7.41 -7.95 -48.70
N TYR A 633 6.85 -6.87 -49.25
CA TYR A 633 7.27 -5.51 -48.91
C TYR A 633 6.94 -5.18 -47.44
N GLY A 634 5.68 -5.37 -47.01
CA GLY A 634 5.28 -5.12 -45.63
C GLY A 634 5.97 -6.05 -44.63
N ALA A 635 6.39 -7.25 -45.05
CA ALA A 635 7.24 -8.13 -44.27
C ALA A 635 8.65 -7.57 -44.08
N TYR A 636 9.29 -7.10 -45.15
CA TYR A 636 10.61 -6.49 -45.10
C TYR A 636 10.64 -5.29 -44.14
N THR A 637 9.70 -4.35 -44.29
CA THR A 637 9.61 -3.15 -43.43
C THR A 637 9.43 -3.52 -41.97
N ASP A 638 8.54 -4.48 -41.65
CA ASP A 638 8.31 -4.90 -40.27
C ASP A 638 9.55 -5.56 -39.66
N LEU A 639 10.26 -6.39 -40.43
CA LEU A 639 11.48 -7.03 -39.95
C LEU A 639 12.61 -6.02 -39.74
N GLU A 640 12.75 -5.00 -40.59
CA GLU A 640 13.70 -3.90 -40.36
C GLU A 640 13.37 -3.10 -39.09
N ILE A 641 12.09 -2.80 -38.85
CA ILE A 641 11.65 -2.13 -37.62
C ILE A 641 11.92 -3.03 -36.40
N SER A 642 11.65 -4.32 -36.51
CA SER A 642 11.91 -5.32 -35.46
C SER A 642 13.40 -5.40 -35.10
N LEU A 643 14.27 -5.45 -36.11
CA LEU A 643 15.73 -5.43 -35.94
C LEU A 643 16.21 -4.13 -35.29
N LYS A 644 15.71 -2.97 -35.76
CA LYS A 644 16.01 -1.66 -35.15
C LYS A 644 15.59 -1.58 -33.68
N LYS A 645 14.59 -2.37 -33.28
CA LYS A 645 14.11 -2.51 -31.89
C LYS A 645 14.86 -3.58 -31.10
N GLY A 646 15.95 -4.14 -31.64
CA GLY A 646 16.86 -5.04 -30.94
C GLY A 646 16.48 -6.52 -31.02
N ASN A 647 15.54 -6.91 -31.88
CA ASN A 647 15.24 -8.33 -32.09
C ASN A 647 16.15 -8.92 -33.18
N GLU A 648 17.14 -9.71 -32.76
CA GLU A 648 18.15 -10.31 -33.65
C GLU A 648 17.57 -11.38 -34.59
N GLU A 649 16.47 -12.05 -34.21
CA GLU A 649 15.80 -13.05 -35.07
C GLU A 649 15.34 -12.42 -36.40
N ALA A 650 14.99 -11.13 -36.38
CA ALA A 650 14.62 -10.40 -37.58
C ALA A 650 15.76 -10.33 -38.61
N SER A 651 17.03 -10.30 -38.19
CA SER A 651 18.18 -10.30 -39.11
C SER A 651 18.21 -11.57 -39.96
N PHE A 652 17.99 -12.73 -39.33
CA PHE A 652 17.97 -14.02 -40.03
C PHE A 652 16.79 -14.13 -41.00
N GLU A 653 15.65 -13.54 -40.66
CA GLU A 653 14.48 -13.54 -41.55
C GLU A 653 14.61 -12.56 -42.71
N LEU A 654 15.31 -11.43 -42.52
CA LEU A 654 15.64 -10.47 -43.58
C LEU A 654 16.55 -11.09 -44.65
N GLU A 655 17.53 -11.91 -44.26
CA GLU A 655 18.41 -12.60 -45.21
C GLU A 655 17.65 -13.56 -46.14
N LYS A 656 16.53 -14.11 -45.66
CA LYS A 656 15.66 -15.01 -46.45
C LYS A 656 14.72 -14.25 -47.40
N ILE A 657 14.71 -12.91 -47.37
CA ILE A 657 13.91 -12.11 -48.28
C ILE A 657 14.75 -11.77 -49.51
N ASP A 658 14.29 -12.20 -50.68
CA ASP A 658 14.86 -11.78 -51.95
C ASP A 658 14.56 -10.30 -52.19
N LYS A 659 15.57 -9.45 -51.96
CA LYS A 659 15.46 -8.00 -52.12
C LYS A 659 15.11 -7.55 -53.54
N SER A 660 15.34 -8.39 -54.56
CA SER A 660 14.96 -8.08 -55.94
C SER A 660 13.44 -8.08 -56.16
N THR A 661 12.69 -8.74 -55.25
CA THR A 661 11.22 -8.79 -55.29
C THR A 661 10.56 -7.61 -54.54
N ILE A 662 11.36 -6.74 -53.91
CA ILE A 662 10.88 -5.62 -53.11
C ILE A 662 10.67 -4.41 -54.02
N ASP A 663 9.44 -3.90 -54.05
CA ASP A 663 9.10 -2.63 -54.67
C ASP A 663 9.29 -1.48 -53.68
N TYR A 664 10.49 -0.88 -53.67
CA TYR A 664 10.88 0.18 -52.73
C TYR A 664 10.10 1.49 -52.90
N ASN A 665 9.37 1.69 -54.00
CA ASN A 665 8.47 2.85 -54.15
C ASN A 665 7.25 2.79 -53.19
N LYS A 666 7.06 1.67 -52.46
CA LYS A 666 6.02 1.54 -51.43
C LYS A 666 6.39 2.18 -50.08
N ASP A 667 7.63 2.54 -49.81
CA ASP A 667 8.09 3.06 -48.49
C ASP A 667 7.56 4.46 -48.18
N GLU A 668 7.65 5.37 -49.15
CA GLU A 668 7.04 6.71 -49.06
C GLU A 668 5.50 6.67 -48.93
N SER A 669 4.88 5.51 -49.16
CA SER A 669 3.42 5.37 -49.21
C SER A 669 2.80 4.80 -47.94
N TYR A 670 3.56 4.20 -47.01
CA TYR A 670 3.00 3.80 -45.72
C TYR A 670 2.87 4.97 -44.77
N ASN A 671 3.84 5.90 -44.65
CA ASN A 671 3.75 7.05 -43.74
C ASN A 671 3.17 8.28 -44.42
N LYS A 672 1.85 8.26 -44.65
CA LYS A 672 1.17 9.33 -45.37
C LYS A 672 0.11 10.02 -44.51
N MET A 673 0.34 11.32 -44.31
CA MET A 673 -0.64 12.22 -43.71
C MET A 673 -1.51 12.84 -44.79
N PHE A 674 -2.79 12.50 -44.79
CA PHE A 674 -3.82 13.12 -45.60
C PHE A 674 -4.45 14.26 -44.80
N ALA A 675 -3.83 15.43 -44.83
CA ALA A 675 -4.38 16.62 -44.20
C ALA A 675 -5.69 17.03 -44.88
N THR A 676 -6.73 17.29 -44.06
CA THR A 676 -8.06 17.75 -44.50
C THR A 676 -8.63 16.95 -45.68
N PRO A 677 -8.86 15.64 -45.53
CA PRO A 677 -9.31 14.79 -46.63
C PRO A 677 -10.70 15.22 -47.09
N SER A 678 -10.94 15.12 -48.40
CA SER A 678 -12.31 15.27 -48.93
C SER A 678 -13.16 14.10 -48.46
N LEU A 679 -14.42 14.39 -48.17
CA LEU A 679 -15.39 13.41 -47.67
C LEU A 679 -16.69 13.54 -48.46
N ARG A 680 -17.42 12.43 -48.61
CA ARG A 680 -18.72 12.42 -49.29
C ARG A 680 -19.82 12.99 -48.40
N LYS A 681 -19.81 12.62 -47.11
CA LYS A 681 -20.86 12.99 -46.16
C LYS A 681 -20.31 13.01 -44.74
N ASN A 682 -20.70 14.00 -43.94
CA ASN A 682 -20.48 14.01 -42.51
C ASN A 682 -21.81 14.36 -41.83
N ASP A 683 -22.35 13.42 -41.06
CA ASP A 683 -23.69 13.52 -40.48
C ASP A 683 -23.71 14.29 -39.15
N HIS A 684 -22.56 14.80 -38.69
CA HIS A 684 -22.45 15.49 -37.42
C HIS A 684 -21.85 16.90 -37.56
N GLN A 685 -22.66 17.93 -37.31
CA GLN A 685 -22.30 19.34 -37.56
C GLN A 685 -21.14 19.84 -36.68
N ASN A 686 -21.01 19.29 -35.47
CA ASN A 686 -19.98 19.72 -34.51
C ASN A 686 -18.64 19.04 -34.72
N LEU A 687 -18.57 18.03 -35.60
CA LEU A 687 -17.40 17.17 -35.77
C LEU A 687 -16.75 17.44 -37.13
N SER A 688 -15.43 17.59 -37.17
CA SER A 688 -14.67 17.71 -38.43
C SER A 688 -13.42 16.85 -38.42
N ILE A 689 -13.03 16.32 -39.58
CA ILE A 689 -11.76 15.59 -39.75
C ILE A 689 -10.67 16.58 -40.15
N LYS A 690 -9.55 16.58 -39.42
CA LYS A 690 -8.37 17.38 -39.69
C LYS A 690 -7.28 16.63 -40.45
N GLY A 691 -7.23 15.32 -40.30
CA GLY A 691 -6.30 14.50 -41.07
C GLY A 691 -6.53 13.02 -40.87
N VAL A 692 -6.01 12.23 -41.80
CA VAL A 692 -5.85 10.78 -41.63
C VAL A 692 -4.38 10.47 -41.84
N GLU A 693 -3.73 9.91 -40.83
CA GLU A 693 -2.42 9.33 -40.96
C GLU A 693 -2.60 7.84 -41.20
N VAL A 694 -2.10 7.37 -42.33
CA VAL A 694 -1.87 5.94 -42.54
C VAL A 694 -0.40 5.73 -42.25
N SER A 695 -0.09 4.66 -41.52
CA SER A 695 1.27 4.15 -41.30
C SER A 695 1.26 2.62 -41.38
N SER A 696 2.44 2.01 -41.41
CA SER A 696 2.55 0.55 -41.25
C SER A 696 2.09 0.10 -39.86
N GLU A 697 2.07 0.99 -38.86
CA GLU A 697 1.70 0.71 -37.47
C GLU A 697 0.19 0.74 -37.25
N CYS A 698 -0.47 1.79 -37.73
CA CYS A 698 -1.89 2.04 -37.49
C CYS A 698 -2.50 2.96 -38.55
N THR A 699 -3.79 3.22 -38.43
CA THR A 699 -4.47 4.34 -39.10
C THR A 699 -5.03 5.27 -38.02
N ALA A 700 -4.56 6.51 -37.99
CA ALA A 700 -5.00 7.51 -37.02
C ALA A 700 -5.88 8.55 -37.73
N ILE A 701 -7.07 8.79 -37.20
CA ILE A 701 -7.97 9.83 -37.69
C ILE A 701 -7.98 10.97 -36.67
N TYR A 702 -7.54 12.14 -37.13
CA TYR A 702 -7.50 13.36 -36.35
C TYR A 702 -8.83 14.09 -36.50
N PHE A 703 -9.55 14.25 -35.40
CA PHE A 703 -10.82 14.94 -35.33
C PHE A 703 -10.71 16.25 -34.56
N GLN A 704 -11.65 17.15 -34.84
CA GLN A 704 -11.91 18.33 -34.05
C GLN A 704 -13.41 18.43 -33.78
N TYR A 705 -13.77 18.63 -32.52
CA TYR A 705 -15.13 18.84 -32.05
C TYR A 705 -15.32 20.26 -31.55
N THR A 706 -16.36 20.95 -31.99
CA THR A 706 -16.70 22.30 -31.53
C THR A 706 -18.10 22.33 -30.93
N ASN A 707 -18.21 22.77 -29.68
CA ASN A 707 -19.52 22.90 -29.04
C ASN A 707 -20.22 24.20 -29.47
N VAL A 708 -21.11 24.08 -30.46
CA VAL A 708 -21.94 25.18 -30.96
C VAL A 708 -23.39 25.12 -30.45
N ALA A 709 -23.70 24.22 -29.51
CA ALA A 709 -25.05 24.09 -28.97
C ALA A 709 -25.40 25.27 -28.04
N ASN A 710 -26.68 25.64 -27.93
CA ASN A 710 -27.16 26.72 -27.03
C ASN A 710 -27.04 26.39 -25.52
N SER A 711 -26.19 25.42 -25.15
CA SER A 711 -25.95 25.01 -23.77
C SER A 711 -24.53 25.42 -23.34
N PRO A 712 -24.35 26.03 -22.16
CA PRO A 712 -23.02 26.35 -21.62
C PRO A 712 -22.15 25.10 -21.39
N TYR A 713 -22.77 23.94 -21.28
CA TYR A 713 -22.13 22.65 -21.08
C TYR A 713 -22.46 21.71 -22.24
N GLY A 714 -21.43 21.22 -22.92
CA GLY A 714 -21.52 20.17 -23.92
C GLY A 714 -20.54 19.04 -23.61
N TYR A 715 -20.69 17.94 -24.32
CA TYR A 715 -19.77 16.83 -24.22
C TYR A 715 -19.63 16.12 -25.57
N TYR A 716 -18.56 15.35 -25.70
CA TYR A 716 -18.39 14.37 -26.76
C TYR A 716 -17.81 13.08 -26.18
N THR A 717 -18.10 11.96 -26.80
CA THR A 717 -17.65 10.61 -26.43
C THR A 717 -17.61 9.77 -27.68
N ILE A 718 -16.93 8.63 -27.63
CA ILE A 718 -16.94 7.65 -28.71
C ILE A 718 -17.36 6.27 -28.22
N ASN A 719 -18.19 5.58 -29.00
CA ASN A 719 -18.52 4.18 -28.72
C ASN A 719 -17.30 3.26 -28.95
N LYS A 720 -17.13 2.27 -28.07
CA LYS A 720 -16.08 1.24 -28.18
C LYS A 720 -16.17 0.41 -29.47
N ASP A 721 -17.37 0.31 -30.05
CA ASP A 721 -17.64 -0.47 -31.27
C ASP A 721 -17.38 0.34 -32.55
N ALA A 722 -16.84 1.56 -32.43
CA ALA A 722 -16.48 2.38 -33.58
C ALA A 722 -15.51 1.67 -34.50
N TYR A 723 -15.62 1.90 -35.80
CA TYR A 723 -14.78 1.25 -36.80
C TYR A 723 -14.57 2.12 -38.04
N ILE A 724 -13.48 1.83 -38.74
CA ILE A 724 -13.29 2.25 -40.13
C ILE A 724 -13.60 1.07 -41.06
N ARG A 725 -14.18 1.37 -42.21
CA ARG A 725 -14.48 0.38 -43.25
C ARG A 725 -13.74 0.76 -44.51
N ASP A 726 -12.86 -0.13 -44.97
CA ASP A 726 -12.28 -0.04 -46.30
C ASP A 726 -13.39 -0.21 -47.34
N LYS A 727 -13.60 0.80 -48.19
CA LYS A 727 -14.66 0.78 -49.20
C LYS A 727 -14.45 -0.27 -50.28
N LYS A 728 -13.20 -0.61 -50.57
CA LYS A 728 -12.85 -1.53 -51.64
C LYS A 728 -13.06 -2.98 -51.20
N THR A 729 -12.60 -3.32 -50.00
CA THR A 729 -12.66 -4.70 -49.49
C THR A 729 -13.88 -4.96 -48.62
N GLY A 730 -14.49 -3.92 -48.05
CA GLY A 730 -15.56 -4.04 -47.06
C GLY A 730 -15.07 -4.42 -45.66
N LYS A 731 -13.75 -4.64 -45.46
CA LYS A 731 -13.18 -5.02 -44.16
C LYS A 731 -13.45 -3.92 -43.13
N LYS A 732 -14.03 -4.31 -41.99
CA LYS A 732 -14.21 -3.45 -40.81
C LYS A 732 -13.00 -3.58 -39.90
N LEU A 733 -12.46 -2.45 -39.48
CA LEU A 733 -11.33 -2.35 -38.55
C LEU A 733 -11.77 -1.50 -37.37
N TYR A 734 -11.92 -2.14 -36.22
CA TYR A 734 -12.51 -1.53 -35.02
C TYR A 734 -11.51 -0.61 -34.29
N LEU A 735 -12.04 0.33 -33.52
CA LEU A 735 -11.33 1.29 -32.70
C LEU A 735 -10.39 0.55 -31.74
N LEU A 736 -9.13 0.97 -31.72
CA LEU A 736 -8.09 0.44 -30.84
C LEU A 736 -7.90 1.31 -29.61
N GLY A 737 -8.14 2.61 -29.76
CA GLY A 737 -8.10 3.55 -28.66
C GLY A 737 -8.14 4.98 -29.14
N THR A 738 -7.97 5.89 -28.19
CA THR A 738 -8.23 7.31 -28.37
C THR A 738 -7.16 8.15 -27.70
N GLU A 739 -6.93 9.36 -28.23
CA GLU A 739 -6.22 10.42 -27.53
C GLU A 739 -7.16 11.60 -27.37
N ASN A 740 -7.30 12.13 -26.15
CA ASN A 740 -8.18 13.26 -25.81
C ASN A 740 -9.70 13.06 -26.08
N CYS A 741 -10.17 11.81 -26.23
CA CYS A 741 -11.60 11.49 -26.32
C CYS A 741 -11.93 10.30 -25.40
N ARG A 742 -12.92 10.44 -24.51
CA ARG A 742 -13.33 9.33 -23.62
C ARG A 742 -14.24 8.36 -24.35
N ILE A 743 -14.09 7.06 -24.03
CA ILE A 743 -14.92 5.99 -24.57
C ILE A 743 -16.18 5.84 -23.69
N SER A 744 -17.34 5.75 -24.33
CA SER A 744 -18.65 5.60 -23.66
C SER A 744 -18.66 4.42 -22.67
N PRO A 745 -19.24 4.59 -21.46
CA PRO A 745 -20.15 5.66 -21.03
C PRO A 745 -19.46 6.94 -20.53
N LEU A 746 -18.12 6.99 -20.52
CA LEU A 746 -17.39 8.18 -20.09
C LEU A 746 -17.44 9.26 -21.18
N VAL A 747 -17.53 10.53 -20.76
CA VAL A 747 -17.63 11.67 -21.66
C VAL A 747 -16.49 12.65 -21.47
N THR A 748 -16.07 13.30 -22.55
CA THR A 748 -15.18 14.46 -22.52
C THR A 748 -16.04 15.73 -22.51
N ASN A 749 -15.93 16.52 -21.44
CA ASN A 749 -16.66 17.78 -21.30
C ASN A 749 -16.02 18.88 -22.14
N ILE A 750 -16.84 19.76 -22.71
CA ILE A 750 -16.42 20.91 -23.51
C ILE A 750 -17.38 22.08 -23.30
N ARG A 751 -16.86 23.29 -23.10
CA ARG A 751 -17.71 24.47 -22.86
C ARG A 751 -18.25 25.05 -24.16
N LEU A 752 -19.26 25.89 -24.06
CA LEU A 752 -19.81 26.61 -25.20
C LEU A 752 -18.73 27.42 -25.93
N GLY A 753 -18.67 27.27 -27.26
CA GLY A 753 -17.71 27.95 -28.13
C GLY A 753 -16.31 27.34 -28.12
N GLU A 754 -16.03 26.39 -27.21
CA GLU A 754 -14.76 25.70 -27.19
C GLU A 754 -14.66 24.68 -28.32
N THR A 755 -13.41 24.48 -28.73
CA THR A 755 -13.01 23.52 -29.75
C THR A 755 -11.95 22.61 -29.15
N ALA A 756 -12.14 21.30 -29.28
CA ALA A 756 -11.19 20.30 -28.81
C ALA A 756 -10.74 19.40 -29.97
N SER A 757 -9.45 19.05 -29.98
CA SER A 757 -8.87 18.10 -30.94
C SER A 757 -8.64 16.75 -30.25
N PHE A 758 -8.92 15.68 -30.97
CA PHE A 758 -8.73 14.31 -30.48
C PHE A 758 -8.37 13.37 -31.62
N VAL A 759 -7.81 12.21 -31.29
CA VAL A 759 -7.36 11.21 -32.28
C VAL A 759 -8.04 9.89 -31.99
N LEU A 760 -8.49 9.21 -33.05
CA LEU A 760 -9.00 7.84 -33.00
C LEU A 760 -8.04 6.92 -33.75
N TYR A 761 -7.61 5.84 -33.12
CA TYR A 761 -6.65 4.89 -33.70
C TYR A 761 -7.33 3.59 -34.11
N PHE A 762 -6.96 3.12 -35.30
CA PHE A 762 -7.47 1.91 -35.93
C PHE A 762 -6.31 1.04 -36.44
N PRO A 763 -6.54 -0.27 -36.70
CA PRO A 763 -5.56 -1.08 -37.42
C PRO A 763 -5.16 -0.44 -38.75
N SER A 764 -3.92 -0.66 -39.16
CA SER A 764 -3.41 -0.18 -40.45
C SER A 764 -4.25 -0.73 -41.61
N ILE A 765 -4.64 0.15 -42.53
CA ILE A 765 -5.33 -0.20 -43.78
C ILE A 765 -4.34 -0.48 -44.91
N SER A 766 -4.78 -1.26 -45.90
CA SER A 766 -4.00 -1.48 -47.12
C SER A 766 -3.70 -0.16 -47.85
N GLN A 767 -2.50 0.00 -48.40
CA GLN A 767 -2.16 1.13 -49.28
C GLN A 767 -3.04 1.23 -50.53
N LYS A 768 -3.66 0.11 -50.95
CA LYS A 768 -4.60 0.10 -52.08
C LYS A 768 -5.96 0.72 -51.73
N THR A 769 -6.17 1.05 -50.45
CA THR A 769 -7.38 1.69 -49.94
C THR A 769 -7.33 3.17 -50.32
N ASN A 770 -8.25 3.58 -51.19
CA ASN A 770 -8.34 4.97 -51.65
C ASN A 770 -9.45 5.74 -50.93
N GLU A 771 -10.34 5.03 -50.24
CA GLU A 771 -11.52 5.59 -49.58
C GLU A 771 -11.90 4.72 -48.39
N ILE A 772 -12.21 5.35 -47.26
CA ILE A 772 -12.73 4.69 -46.06
C ILE A 772 -14.04 5.36 -45.59
N ASP A 773 -14.88 4.61 -44.89
CA ASP A 773 -15.96 5.16 -44.07
C ASP A 773 -15.56 5.07 -42.59
N PHE A 774 -15.86 6.08 -41.79
CA PHE A 774 -15.83 6.01 -40.32
C PHE A 774 -17.26 5.94 -39.78
N ILE A 775 -17.51 4.95 -38.91
CA ILE A 775 -18.83 4.68 -38.32
C ILE A 775 -18.64 4.41 -36.83
N GLU A 776 -19.29 5.21 -35.98
CA GLU A 776 -19.21 5.06 -34.52
C GLU A 776 -19.92 3.79 -34.02
N SER A 777 -21.09 3.47 -34.56
CA SER A 777 -21.76 2.20 -34.29
C SER A 777 -22.87 1.98 -35.32
N ASP A 778 -23.08 0.72 -35.71
CA ASP A 778 -24.24 0.35 -36.55
C ASP A 778 -25.56 0.40 -35.77
N THR A 779 -25.49 0.33 -34.44
CA THR A 779 -26.67 0.27 -33.55
C THR A 779 -27.13 1.65 -33.07
N LEU A 780 -26.24 2.64 -33.09
CA LEU A 780 -26.58 4.01 -32.70
C LEU A 780 -27.23 4.76 -33.86
N LYS A 781 -28.49 5.16 -33.64
CA LYS A 781 -29.24 5.96 -34.62
C LYS A 781 -28.54 7.30 -34.90
N ASP A 782 -28.08 7.96 -33.83
CA ASP A 782 -27.44 9.29 -33.87
C ASP A 782 -25.92 9.24 -33.69
N GLY A 783 -25.30 8.07 -33.90
CA GLY A 783 -23.85 7.92 -33.83
C GLY A 783 -23.13 8.61 -35.00
N TRP A 784 -21.87 9.00 -34.79
CA TRP A 784 -21.08 9.70 -35.80
C TRP A 784 -20.86 8.84 -37.04
N LYS A 785 -21.14 9.42 -38.20
CA LYS A 785 -20.92 8.80 -39.51
C LYS A 785 -20.23 9.80 -40.42
N VAL A 786 -18.99 9.48 -40.78
CA VAL A 786 -18.22 10.24 -41.77
C VAL A 786 -17.89 9.31 -42.91
N LEU A 787 -18.54 9.53 -44.05
CA LEU A 787 -18.55 8.61 -45.16
C LEU A 787 -17.70 9.12 -46.33
N GLY A 788 -17.02 8.20 -46.99
CA GLY A 788 -16.25 8.43 -48.20
C GLY A 788 -15.05 9.34 -48.00
N ILE A 789 -14.30 9.15 -46.91
CA ILE A 789 -13.05 9.85 -46.62
C ILE A 789 -12.00 9.42 -47.64
N LYS A 790 -11.59 10.33 -48.52
CA LYS A 790 -10.63 10.06 -49.60
C LYS A 790 -9.20 10.08 -49.07
N LEU A 791 -8.45 9.03 -49.40
CA LEU A 791 -7.05 8.83 -49.04
C LEU A 791 -6.13 8.97 -50.27
N LYS A 792 -6.53 9.81 -51.22
CA LYS A 792 -5.75 10.23 -52.38
C LYS A 792 -6.12 11.69 -52.68
N LYS A 793 -5.11 12.49 -53.04
CA LYS A 793 -5.37 13.76 -53.72
C LYS A 793 -5.76 13.46 -55.16
#